data_AF-A0A8B5UG53-F1
#
_entry.id   AF-A0A8B5UG53-F1
#
_cell.length_a   1.000
_cell.length_b   1.000
_cell.length_c   1.000
_cell.angle_alpha   90.00
_cell.angle_beta   90.00
_cell.angle_gamma   90.00
#
_symmetry.space_group_name_H-M   'P 1'
#
loop_
_entity.id
_entity.type
_entity.pdbx_description
1 polymer ?
#
loop_
_entity_poly.entity_id
_entity_poly.type
_entity_poly.pdbx_seq_one_letter_code
_entity_poly.pdbx_strand_id
1 'polypeptide(L)'
;MRIPQFNRQVSDNSVPNVQVSGGMSAGEAASLVGNKTDSLVGALNSGLNAYQAYQDEADRVRVIDAQNKLAELKLHLQNNDVDGYGNKKGVDVVSFDDGNGGGFVDYYTKAYQDGVGQIANTLGNSRQRALFKEMSERDAVQFKGSLQNYFVRENDVYQQSVYSSSADRFIREINENPGDFTKIDESRANLKASLGKLMNLEGKAATEAENIYLKNVSVAHITNISAFVENGDLKAALAYKNKYKDEISLADSFKVDQRIHQKLEDQQVESLVNMATTGTQEGSNPALNVPPQASAKIAQELKSLTPDQMKNIKYNDQRLDVYTVHAAKEKGMDWAAPLLLAIRLSGEKSNNDAVSPKGAKSVMQFMPETWKEYSNNGKRDINNPADTIDASLEFIDWISKKYKTKDPMVIAAYYNGGGNAATAVLKGGQPPATETRKYIQRIDKWLTEDFGKYANKPAKTREQAYEDIWNSNVPVDVKQKALIATDRYYSGQDKAKKDKQDESYSSLYNGIVTGQYSFEQIPAANITALEPNQINSLRAVSKSIYSKEVKTDPITLSMIMLNKDELLKGKPQSVLHQYADKLSPTDYKEVTKVYAEVNGLKDAKKKEEETFLVNDSTISSALKPYLGMIGITSTTDKKQLEHYNAVKTDLMQTLLEAEAKNGGHLTWDQVNRVVLKNVNRQVQITTSRPFFDDKVELNRVYNQVKSKGDITDSMRTKIDNIFKKQGRNPSNVTDAEYINAYYSMMRRGF
;
A
#
# COMPACT_ATOMS: atom_id res chain seq x y z
N MET A 1 -59.15 24.68 -30.37
CA MET A 1 -58.39 25.50 -31.33
C MET A 1 -59.33 26.17 -32.32
N ARG A 2 -58.95 27.33 -32.88
CA ARG A 2 -59.71 28.08 -33.89
C ARG A 2 -59.89 27.25 -35.17
N ILE A 3 -61.11 27.22 -35.68
CA ILE A 3 -61.47 26.66 -37.00
C ILE A 3 -60.70 27.43 -38.09
N PRO A 4 -60.07 26.76 -39.09
CA PRO A 4 -59.41 27.44 -40.20
C PRO A 4 -60.41 28.23 -41.05
N GLN A 5 -60.12 29.51 -41.29
CA GLN A 5 -60.78 30.34 -42.31
C GLN A 5 -59.86 30.40 -43.53
N PHE A 6 -60.34 30.00 -44.70
CA PHE A 6 -59.59 30.05 -45.95
C PHE A 6 -59.81 31.40 -46.64
N ASN A 7 -58.79 32.27 -46.65
CA ASN A 7 -58.76 33.46 -47.51
C ASN A 7 -58.00 33.16 -48.81
N ARG A 8 -58.60 33.54 -49.96
CA ARG A 8 -57.95 33.55 -51.27
C ARG A 8 -56.93 34.69 -51.33
N GLN A 9 -55.70 34.37 -51.72
CA GLN A 9 -54.78 35.33 -52.34
C GLN A 9 -54.31 34.73 -53.68
N VAL A 10 -54.77 35.33 -54.77
CA VAL A 10 -54.13 35.23 -56.08
C VAL A 10 -53.83 36.66 -56.50
N SER A 11 -52.56 36.94 -56.78
CA SER A 11 -52.11 38.22 -57.33
C SER A 11 -52.17 38.18 -58.86
N ASP A 12 -52.91 39.12 -59.45
CA ASP A 12 -52.82 39.46 -60.87
C ASP A 12 -51.46 40.08 -61.18
N ASN A 13 -50.65 39.42 -62.01
CA ASN A 13 -49.88 40.04 -63.10
C ASN A 13 -48.86 39.04 -63.68
N SER A 14 -49.21 38.43 -64.82
CA SER A 14 -48.35 38.28 -66.01
C SER A 14 -49.01 37.30 -66.99
N VAL A 15 -49.67 37.85 -68.01
CA VAL A 15 -50.14 37.10 -69.18
C VAL A 15 -49.33 37.56 -70.40
N PRO A 16 -48.69 36.64 -71.15
CA PRO A 16 -48.41 36.85 -72.56
C PRO A 16 -49.52 36.24 -73.44
N ASN A 17 -49.91 37.02 -74.45
CA ASN A 17 -50.90 36.75 -75.49
C ASN A 17 -50.75 35.40 -76.21
N VAL A 18 -51.90 34.80 -76.55
CA VAL A 18 -52.09 34.06 -77.80
C VAL A 18 -53.36 34.58 -78.47
N GLN A 19 -53.21 34.97 -79.74
CA GLN A 19 -54.21 35.59 -80.60
C GLN A 19 -54.55 34.60 -81.72
N VAL A 20 -55.83 34.24 -81.90
CA VAL A 20 -56.44 33.81 -83.19
C VAL A 20 -57.94 34.11 -83.07
N SER A 21 -58.47 35.26 -83.52
CA SER A 21 -58.75 35.67 -84.90
C SER A 21 -59.67 34.72 -85.68
N GLY A 22 -60.95 34.73 -85.34
CA GLY A 22 -62.04 34.39 -86.27
C GLY A 22 -62.88 35.64 -86.51
N GLY A 23 -62.60 36.35 -87.60
CA GLY A 23 -63.43 37.45 -88.05
C GLY A 23 -64.58 36.93 -88.92
N MET A 24 -65.78 37.45 -88.68
CA MET A 24 -66.69 37.85 -89.75
C MET A 24 -67.58 38.96 -89.20
N SER A 25 -67.46 40.15 -89.79
CA SER A 25 -68.13 41.37 -89.37
C SER A 25 -69.58 41.42 -89.85
N ALA A 26 -70.34 42.32 -89.23
CA ALA A 26 -71.80 42.48 -89.26
C ALA A 26 -72.47 42.85 -90.61
N GLY A 27 -72.04 42.27 -91.74
CA GLY A 27 -72.60 42.53 -93.08
C GLY A 27 -73.16 41.32 -93.84
N GLU A 28 -73.01 40.09 -93.34
CA GLU A 28 -73.39 38.87 -94.08
C GLU A 28 -74.62 38.16 -93.50
N ALA A 29 -75.58 38.95 -93.03
CA ALA A 29 -76.93 38.50 -92.70
C ALA A 29 -77.96 39.25 -93.55
N ALA A 30 -77.86 39.14 -94.88
CA ALA A 30 -78.92 39.58 -95.79
C ALA A 30 -78.76 38.96 -97.19
N SER A 31 -79.18 37.70 -97.38
CA SER A 31 -79.84 37.22 -98.61
C SER A 31 -80.06 35.70 -98.60
N LEU A 32 -81.32 35.32 -98.83
CA LEU A 32 -81.76 34.26 -99.74
C LEU A 32 -81.24 32.83 -99.47
N VAL A 33 -82.02 31.98 -98.79
CA VAL A 33 -83.06 31.11 -99.40
C VAL A 33 -82.46 29.94 -100.20
N GLY A 34 -82.66 28.72 -99.69
CA GLY A 34 -82.39 27.49 -100.45
C GLY A 34 -82.32 26.19 -99.64
N ASN A 35 -83.41 25.81 -98.98
CA ASN A 35 -83.80 24.45 -98.55
C ASN A 35 -82.78 23.54 -97.81
N LYS A 36 -82.99 23.36 -96.50
CA LYS A 36 -83.11 22.03 -95.83
C LYS A 36 -83.47 22.21 -94.35
N THR A 37 -84.65 21.72 -93.96
CA THR A 37 -85.31 21.88 -92.65
C THR A 37 -85.01 20.78 -91.62
N ASP A 38 -83.95 19.96 -91.80
CA ASP A 38 -83.68 18.79 -90.93
C ASP A 38 -82.48 18.93 -89.97
N SER A 39 -81.73 20.04 -89.95
CA SER A 39 -80.52 20.15 -89.10
C SER A 39 -80.73 20.83 -87.72
N LEU A 40 -81.88 21.46 -87.47
CA LEU A 40 -82.07 22.27 -86.26
C LEU A 40 -82.45 21.44 -85.02
N VAL A 41 -83.11 20.28 -85.20
CA VAL A 41 -83.52 19.39 -84.09
C VAL A 41 -82.34 18.52 -83.59
N GLY A 42 -81.44 18.12 -84.49
CA GLY A 42 -80.23 17.37 -84.13
C GLY A 42 -79.15 18.21 -83.43
N ALA A 43 -79.06 19.51 -83.74
CA ALA A 43 -78.13 20.44 -83.09
C ALA A 43 -78.59 20.82 -81.66
N LEU A 44 -79.90 20.88 -81.40
CA LEU A 44 -80.45 21.15 -80.05
C LEU A 44 -80.27 19.97 -79.09
N ASN A 45 -80.47 18.72 -79.54
CA ASN A 45 -80.27 17.53 -78.70
C ASN A 45 -78.80 17.16 -78.48
N SER A 46 -77.92 17.40 -79.46
CA SER A 46 -76.47 17.21 -79.29
C SER A 46 -75.84 18.31 -78.41
N GLY A 47 -76.31 19.56 -78.49
CA GLY A 47 -75.92 20.64 -77.58
C GLY A 47 -76.34 20.41 -76.13
N LEU A 48 -77.53 19.86 -75.88
CA LEU A 48 -78.01 19.48 -74.53
C LEU A 48 -77.22 18.30 -73.92
N ASN A 49 -76.92 17.26 -74.71
CA ASN A 49 -76.13 16.11 -74.25
C ASN A 49 -74.63 16.46 -74.05
N ALA A 50 -74.06 17.32 -74.90
CA ALA A 50 -72.70 17.82 -74.73
C ALA A 50 -72.57 18.78 -73.52
N TYR A 51 -73.61 19.59 -73.26
CA TYR A 51 -73.66 20.47 -72.09
C TYR A 51 -73.80 19.69 -70.78
N GLN A 52 -74.61 18.62 -70.75
CA GLN A 52 -74.68 17.70 -69.60
C GLN A 52 -73.36 16.95 -69.38
N ALA A 53 -72.73 16.43 -70.43
CA ALA A 53 -71.41 15.80 -70.33
C ALA A 53 -70.32 16.77 -69.83
N TYR A 54 -70.38 18.04 -70.24
CA TYR A 54 -69.46 19.09 -69.78
C TYR A 54 -69.70 19.47 -68.31
N GLN A 55 -70.96 19.57 -67.86
CA GLN A 55 -71.28 19.77 -66.44
C GLN A 55 -70.87 18.57 -65.58
N ASP A 56 -71.06 17.35 -66.08
CA ASP A 56 -70.64 16.12 -65.41
C ASP A 56 -69.12 16.07 -65.22
N GLU A 57 -68.35 16.50 -66.22
CA GLU A 57 -66.90 16.57 -66.15
C GLU A 57 -66.43 17.69 -65.21
N ALA A 58 -67.05 18.87 -65.27
CA ALA A 58 -66.76 19.97 -64.35
C ALA A 58 -67.07 19.61 -62.87
N ASP A 59 -68.15 18.87 -62.63
CA ASP A 59 -68.50 18.34 -61.31
C ASP A 59 -67.47 17.32 -60.81
N ARG A 60 -66.99 16.43 -61.69
CA ARG A 60 -65.91 15.47 -61.34
C ARG A 60 -64.62 16.18 -60.97
N VAL A 61 -64.20 17.20 -61.73
CA VAL A 61 -62.99 17.99 -61.42
C VAL A 61 -63.08 18.64 -60.03
N ARG A 62 -64.24 19.17 -59.66
CA ARG A 62 -64.46 19.72 -58.30
C ARG A 62 -64.40 18.66 -57.21
N VAL A 63 -64.93 17.46 -57.47
CA VAL A 63 -64.83 16.33 -56.53
C VAL A 63 -63.37 15.85 -56.42
N ILE A 64 -62.59 15.86 -57.50
CA ILE A 64 -61.15 15.54 -57.48
C ILE A 64 -60.36 16.58 -56.67
N ASP A 65 -60.66 17.87 -56.78
CA ASP A 65 -60.07 18.90 -55.91
C ASP A 65 -60.39 18.64 -54.43
N ALA A 66 -61.63 18.23 -54.13
CA ALA A 66 -62.01 17.83 -52.78
C ALA A 66 -61.29 16.54 -52.31
N GLN A 67 -61.00 15.59 -53.20
CA GLN A 67 -60.16 14.42 -52.90
C GLN A 67 -58.74 14.82 -52.52
N ASN A 68 -58.14 15.75 -53.26
CA ASN A 68 -56.78 16.23 -52.97
C ASN A 68 -56.73 16.90 -51.58
N LYS A 69 -57.71 17.75 -51.27
CA LYS A 69 -57.86 18.36 -49.94
C LYS A 69 -58.07 17.34 -48.84
N LEU A 70 -58.79 16.25 -49.11
CA LEU A 70 -58.98 15.15 -48.17
C LEU A 70 -57.66 14.40 -47.90
N ALA A 71 -56.83 14.21 -48.92
CA ALA A 71 -55.50 13.63 -48.77
C ALA A 71 -54.57 14.55 -47.95
N GLU A 72 -54.60 15.86 -48.22
CA GLU A 72 -53.86 16.87 -47.43
C GLU A 72 -54.31 16.87 -45.96
N LEU A 73 -55.61 16.80 -45.70
CA LEU A 73 -56.16 16.70 -44.34
C LEU A 73 -55.61 15.48 -43.60
N LYS A 74 -55.58 14.31 -44.24
CA LYS A 74 -55.01 13.08 -43.62
C LYS A 74 -53.53 13.24 -43.30
N LEU A 75 -52.75 13.79 -44.23
CA LEU A 75 -51.33 14.05 -44.03
C LEU A 75 -51.10 15.05 -42.89
N HIS A 76 -51.94 16.08 -42.80
CA HIS A 76 -51.89 17.05 -41.71
C HIS A 76 -52.19 16.38 -40.37
N LEU A 77 -53.30 15.64 -40.27
CA LEU A 77 -53.66 14.92 -39.04
C LEU A 77 -52.60 13.89 -38.62
N GLN A 78 -51.85 13.33 -39.58
CA GLN A 78 -50.78 12.38 -39.30
C GLN A 78 -49.47 13.06 -38.90
N ASN A 79 -49.02 14.06 -39.66
CA ASN A 79 -47.64 14.55 -39.65
C ASN A 79 -47.48 15.98 -39.14
N ASN A 80 -48.55 16.68 -38.75
CA ASN A 80 -48.43 18.04 -38.21
C ASN A 80 -47.51 18.06 -36.98
N ASP A 81 -46.51 18.95 -36.97
CA ASP A 81 -45.50 19.07 -35.92
C ASP A 81 -46.04 19.37 -34.53
N VAL A 82 -47.26 19.92 -34.43
CA VAL A 82 -47.91 20.34 -33.19
C VAL A 82 -48.90 19.28 -32.69
N ASP A 83 -49.79 18.79 -33.55
CA ASP A 83 -50.92 17.95 -33.16
C ASP A 83 -51.09 16.67 -33.99
N GLY A 84 -50.16 16.38 -34.90
CA GLY A 84 -50.16 15.18 -35.71
C GLY A 84 -50.06 13.91 -34.87
N TYR A 85 -50.93 12.94 -35.14
CA TYR A 85 -50.97 11.70 -34.35
C TYR A 85 -49.67 10.87 -34.46
N GLY A 86 -48.90 11.05 -35.53
CA GLY A 86 -47.61 10.39 -35.74
C GLY A 86 -46.53 10.80 -34.73
N ASN A 87 -46.68 11.99 -34.12
CA ASN A 87 -45.75 12.51 -33.11
C ASN A 87 -46.02 11.98 -31.70
N LYS A 88 -47.15 11.28 -31.49
CA LYS A 88 -47.51 10.67 -30.21
C LYS A 88 -47.10 9.20 -30.22
N LYS A 89 -46.35 8.76 -29.20
CA LYS A 89 -45.79 7.41 -29.10
C LYS A 89 -46.04 6.78 -27.74
N GLY A 90 -46.18 5.45 -27.72
CA GLY A 90 -46.31 4.67 -26.49
C GLY A 90 -47.37 5.22 -25.54
N VAL A 91 -46.93 5.69 -24.36
CA VAL A 91 -47.82 6.21 -23.32
C VAL A 91 -48.67 7.39 -23.80
N ASP A 92 -48.13 8.28 -24.64
CA ASP A 92 -48.85 9.47 -25.13
C ASP A 92 -50.08 9.14 -26.00
N VAL A 93 -50.13 7.91 -26.51
CA VAL A 93 -51.25 7.37 -27.29
C VAL A 93 -52.23 6.61 -26.39
N VAL A 94 -51.71 5.80 -25.46
CA VAL A 94 -52.53 4.97 -24.55
C VAL A 94 -53.25 5.81 -23.51
N SER A 95 -52.56 6.80 -22.94
CA SER A 95 -53.12 7.73 -21.96
C SER A 95 -53.66 9.00 -22.61
N PHE A 96 -53.89 9.00 -23.93
CA PHE A 96 -54.44 10.15 -24.63
C PHE A 96 -55.87 10.42 -24.16
N ASP A 97 -56.12 11.66 -23.76
CA ASP A 97 -57.42 12.19 -23.40
C ASP A 97 -57.60 13.54 -24.10
N ASP A 98 -58.72 13.73 -24.80
CA ASP A 98 -59.07 14.98 -25.46
C ASP A 98 -59.59 16.07 -24.49
N GLY A 99 -59.66 15.76 -23.19
CA GLY A 99 -60.16 16.63 -22.14
C GLY A 99 -61.69 16.60 -21.98
N ASN A 100 -62.38 15.79 -22.79
CA ASN A 100 -63.81 15.53 -22.74
C ASN A 100 -64.11 14.02 -22.59
N GLY A 101 -63.10 13.21 -22.28
CA GLY A 101 -63.21 11.76 -22.12
C GLY A 101 -63.17 10.98 -23.43
N GLY A 102 -62.80 11.62 -24.55
CA GLY A 102 -62.57 10.97 -25.84
C GLY A 102 -61.15 10.42 -25.95
N GLY A 103 -61.03 9.13 -26.29
CA GLY A 103 -59.74 8.48 -26.49
C GLY A 103 -59.07 8.82 -27.82
N PHE A 104 -57.81 8.38 -27.99
CA PHE A 104 -56.98 8.68 -29.18
C PHE A 104 -57.70 8.45 -30.52
N VAL A 105 -58.31 7.28 -30.70
CA VAL A 105 -58.98 6.92 -31.96
C VAL A 105 -60.19 7.81 -32.21
N ASP A 106 -60.96 8.13 -31.17
CA ASP A 106 -62.18 8.91 -31.28
C ASP A 106 -61.87 10.37 -31.61
N TYR A 107 -60.87 10.95 -30.94
CA TYR A 107 -60.41 12.32 -31.20
C TYR A 107 -59.98 12.51 -32.66
N TYR A 108 -59.08 11.67 -33.16
CA TYR A 108 -58.60 11.81 -34.55
C TYR A 108 -59.66 11.40 -35.58
N THR A 109 -60.56 10.47 -35.26
CA THR A 109 -61.73 10.17 -36.12
C THR A 109 -62.66 11.38 -36.22
N LYS A 110 -62.91 12.06 -35.10
CA LYS A 110 -63.75 13.26 -35.05
C LYS A 110 -63.11 14.42 -35.81
N ALA A 111 -61.81 14.67 -35.61
CA ALA A 111 -61.06 15.67 -36.35
C ALA A 111 -61.10 15.44 -37.87
N TYR A 112 -60.99 14.18 -38.31
CA TYR A 112 -61.14 13.81 -39.71
C TYR A 112 -62.56 14.07 -40.23
N GLN A 113 -63.60 13.67 -39.50
CA GLN A 113 -65.00 13.89 -39.89
C GLN A 113 -65.34 15.39 -39.98
N ASP A 114 -64.86 16.19 -39.04
CA ASP A 114 -65.09 17.64 -39.04
C ASP A 114 -64.39 18.29 -40.24
N GLY A 115 -63.17 17.85 -40.59
CA GLY A 115 -62.46 18.30 -41.79
C GLY A 115 -63.15 17.87 -43.10
N VAL A 116 -63.69 16.64 -43.18
CA VAL A 116 -64.53 16.18 -44.30
C VAL A 116 -65.75 17.09 -44.47
N GLY A 117 -66.41 17.46 -43.37
CA GLY A 117 -67.54 18.40 -43.40
C GLY A 117 -67.16 19.78 -43.95
N GLN A 118 -65.99 20.31 -43.55
CA GLN A 118 -65.47 21.57 -44.08
C GLN A 118 -65.21 21.49 -45.59
N ILE A 119 -64.61 20.40 -46.08
CA ILE A 119 -64.36 20.19 -47.51
C ILE A 119 -65.68 20.09 -48.27
N ALA A 120 -66.65 19.31 -47.76
CA ALA A 120 -67.97 19.14 -48.39
C ALA A 120 -68.73 20.46 -48.56
N ASN A 121 -68.58 21.40 -47.62
CA ASN A 121 -69.20 22.74 -47.70
C ASN A 121 -68.64 23.61 -48.82
N THR A 122 -67.47 23.28 -49.39
CA THR A 122 -66.89 24.00 -50.54
C THR A 122 -67.46 23.57 -51.89
N LEU A 123 -68.26 22.50 -51.93
CA LEU A 123 -68.83 21.95 -53.16
C LEU A 123 -70.14 22.66 -53.53
N GLY A 124 -70.22 23.11 -54.79
CA GLY A 124 -71.22 24.07 -55.27
C GLY A 124 -72.61 23.48 -55.51
N ASN A 125 -72.75 22.18 -55.72
CA ASN A 125 -74.04 21.55 -56.00
C ASN A 125 -74.23 20.19 -55.30
N SER A 126 -75.48 19.69 -55.30
CA SER A 126 -75.87 18.46 -54.58
C SER A 126 -75.24 17.19 -55.14
N ARG A 127 -74.94 17.17 -56.45
CA ARG A 127 -74.33 16.01 -57.11
C ARG A 127 -72.86 15.85 -56.71
N GLN A 128 -72.10 16.94 -56.73
CA GLN A 128 -70.72 16.99 -56.23
C GLN A 128 -70.65 16.53 -54.76
N ARG A 129 -71.57 17.03 -53.91
CA ARG A 129 -71.66 16.63 -52.49
C ARG A 129 -71.98 15.15 -52.33
N ALA A 130 -72.89 14.58 -53.13
CA ALA A 130 -73.23 13.16 -53.06
C ALA A 130 -72.04 12.26 -53.45
N LEU A 131 -71.35 12.60 -54.55
CA LEU A 131 -70.17 11.87 -55.02
C LEU A 131 -69.01 11.94 -54.01
N PHE A 132 -68.75 13.11 -53.43
CA PHE A 132 -67.73 13.26 -52.39
C PHE A 132 -68.12 12.53 -51.11
N LYS A 133 -69.39 12.60 -50.69
CA LYS A 133 -69.90 11.94 -49.49
C LYS A 133 -69.66 10.43 -49.55
N GLU A 134 -70.07 9.76 -50.62
CA GLU A 134 -69.91 8.30 -50.76
C GLU A 134 -68.45 7.86 -50.59
N MET A 135 -67.51 8.58 -51.19
CA MET A 135 -66.10 8.26 -51.07
C MET A 135 -65.53 8.61 -49.69
N SER A 136 -65.87 9.79 -49.15
CA SER A 136 -65.39 10.22 -47.84
C SER A 136 -65.87 9.30 -46.72
N GLU A 137 -67.06 8.70 -46.83
CA GLU A 137 -67.56 7.69 -45.89
C GLU A 137 -66.72 6.40 -45.94
N ARG A 138 -66.31 5.94 -47.13
CA ARG A 138 -65.40 4.79 -47.28
C ARG A 138 -64.00 5.10 -46.74
N ASP A 139 -63.47 6.27 -47.05
CA ASP A 139 -62.14 6.72 -46.58
C ASP A 139 -62.13 6.92 -45.05
N ALA A 140 -63.22 7.40 -44.45
CA ALA A 140 -63.37 7.52 -43.00
C ALA A 140 -63.21 6.18 -42.27
N VAL A 141 -63.79 5.11 -42.81
CA VAL A 141 -63.65 3.75 -42.24
C VAL A 141 -62.21 3.26 -42.32
N GLN A 142 -61.54 3.48 -43.46
CA GLN A 142 -60.13 3.11 -43.64
C GLN A 142 -59.21 3.92 -42.71
N PHE A 143 -59.48 5.21 -42.55
CA PHE A 143 -58.72 6.08 -41.65
C PHE A 143 -58.89 5.65 -40.19
N LYS A 144 -60.13 5.38 -39.75
CA LYS A 144 -60.39 4.84 -38.40
C LYS A 144 -59.67 3.50 -38.18
N GLY A 145 -59.71 2.59 -39.13
CA GLY A 145 -58.96 1.32 -39.04
C GLY A 145 -57.44 1.53 -38.94
N SER A 146 -56.91 2.53 -39.64
CA SER A 146 -55.48 2.90 -39.56
C SER A 146 -55.12 3.47 -38.18
N LEU A 147 -55.99 4.30 -37.59
CA LEU A 147 -55.82 4.81 -36.22
C LEU A 147 -55.90 3.69 -35.18
N GLN A 148 -56.81 2.73 -35.34
CA GLN A 148 -56.91 1.56 -34.47
C GLN A 148 -55.64 0.70 -34.52
N ASN A 149 -55.13 0.42 -35.73
CA ASN A 149 -53.86 -0.31 -35.89
C ASN A 149 -52.67 0.47 -35.30
N TYR A 150 -52.65 1.79 -35.47
CA TYR A 150 -51.64 2.66 -34.85
C TYR A 150 -51.72 2.57 -33.32
N PHE A 151 -52.92 2.71 -32.75
CA PHE A 151 -53.15 2.61 -31.31
C PHE A 151 -52.70 1.26 -30.75
N VAL A 152 -53.05 0.14 -31.39
CA VAL A 152 -52.63 -1.20 -30.95
C VAL A 152 -51.11 -1.32 -30.92
N ARG A 153 -50.42 -0.89 -32.00
CA ARG A 153 -48.95 -0.94 -32.06
C ARG A 153 -48.30 -0.09 -30.97
N GLU A 154 -48.77 1.14 -30.77
CA GLU A 154 -48.21 2.02 -29.73
C GLU A 154 -48.56 1.53 -28.32
N ASN A 155 -49.71 0.87 -28.14
CA ASN A 155 -50.06 0.18 -26.90
C ASN A 155 -49.14 -1.01 -26.60
N ASP A 156 -48.72 -1.76 -27.63
CA ASP A 156 -47.71 -2.81 -27.47
C ASP A 156 -46.35 -2.21 -27.05
N VAL A 157 -45.93 -1.10 -27.67
CA VAL A 157 -44.71 -0.37 -27.28
C VAL A 157 -44.78 0.11 -25.83
N TYR A 158 -45.92 0.66 -25.40
CA TYR A 158 -46.13 1.05 -24.01
C TYR A 158 -46.03 -0.14 -23.05
N GLN A 159 -46.71 -1.25 -23.35
CA GLN A 159 -46.64 -2.46 -22.54
C GLN A 159 -45.21 -3.02 -22.45
N GLN A 160 -44.45 -3.04 -23.56
CA GLN A 160 -43.05 -3.45 -23.57
C GLN A 160 -42.22 -2.60 -22.59
N SER A 161 -42.38 -1.27 -22.62
CA SER A 161 -41.69 -0.36 -21.69
C SER A 161 -42.05 -0.64 -20.22
N VAL A 162 -43.32 -0.88 -19.91
CA VAL A 162 -43.80 -1.18 -18.56
C VAL A 162 -43.24 -2.51 -18.05
N TYR A 163 -43.30 -3.57 -18.86
CA TYR A 163 -42.79 -4.90 -18.47
C TYR A 163 -41.25 -4.91 -18.34
N SER A 164 -40.53 -4.21 -19.22
CA SER A 164 -39.08 -4.04 -19.10
C SER A 164 -38.73 -3.32 -17.79
N SER A 165 -39.39 -2.20 -17.49
CA SER A 165 -39.15 -1.44 -16.25
C SER A 165 -39.51 -2.25 -15.00
N SER A 166 -40.55 -3.08 -15.09
CA SER A 166 -40.96 -3.99 -14.01
C SER A 166 -39.93 -5.09 -13.79
N ALA A 167 -39.40 -5.69 -14.87
CA ALA A 167 -38.32 -6.67 -14.78
C ALA A 167 -37.08 -6.09 -14.07
N ASP A 168 -36.67 -4.87 -14.44
CA ASP A 168 -35.55 -4.19 -13.77
C ASP A 168 -35.84 -3.95 -12.28
N ARG A 169 -37.08 -3.61 -11.92
CA ARG A 169 -37.50 -3.46 -10.53
C ARG A 169 -37.40 -4.77 -9.76
N PHE A 170 -37.91 -5.87 -10.32
CA PHE A 170 -37.86 -7.17 -9.66
C PHE A 170 -36.43 -7.67 -9.48
N ILE A 171 -35.51 -7.40 -10.42
CA ILE A 171 -34.08 -7.70 -10.24
C ILE A 171 -33.50 -6.92 -9.06
N ARG A 172 -33.85 -5.63 -8.90
CA ARG A 172 -33.42 -4.84 -7.74
C ARG A 172 -33.99 -5.40 -6.43
N GLU A 173 -35.29 -5.70 -6.39
CA GLU A 173 -35.96 -6.28 -5.21
C GLU A 173 -35.32 -7.62 -4.78
N ILE A 174 -34.94 -8.48 -5.74
CA ILE A 174 -34.19 -9.72 -5.45
C ILE A 174 -32.86 -9.41 -4.74
N ASN A 175 -32.19 -8.31 -5.09
CA ASN A 175 -30.88 -7.94 -4.55
C ASN A 175 -30.94 -7.07 -3.28
N GLU A 176 -32.09 -6.46 -2.97
CA GLU A 176 -32.25 -5.53 -1.83
C GLU A 176 -32.14 -6.24 -0.47
N ASN A 177 -32.70 -7.44 -0.33
CA ASN A 177 -32.62 -8.21 0.90
C ASN A 177 -32.30 -9.69 0.61
N PRO A 178 -31.01 -10.04 0.48
CA PRO A 178 -30.57 -11.40 0.16
C PRO A 178 -31.03 -12.47 1.18
N GLY A 179 -31.39 -12.08 2.40
CA GLY A 179 -31.85 -12.97 3.47
C GLY A 179 -33.37 -13.23 3.50
N ASP A 180 -34.18 -12.43 2.79
CA ASP A 180 -35.64 -12.59 2.75
C ASP A 180 -36.06 -13.45 1.57
N PHE A 181 -35.98 -14.77 1.76
CA PHE A 181 -36.30 -15.71 0.69
C PHE A 181 -37.74 -15.63 0.19
N THR A 182 -38.68 -15.18 1.02
CA THR A 182 -40.09 -15.07 0.62
C THR A 182 -40.25 -13.96 -0.42
N LYS A 183 -39.67 -12.79 -0.16
CA LYS A 183 -39.68 -11.68 -1.14
C LYS A 183 -38.91 -12.04 -2.40
N ILE A 184 -37.79 -12.74 -2.27
CA ILE A 184 -37.02 -13.18 -3.44
C ILE A 184 -37.85 -14.14 -4.31
N ASP A 185 -38.54 -15.11 -3.70
CA ASP A 185 -39.40 -16.04 -4.44
C ASP A 185 -40.56 -15.31 -5.15
N GLU A 186 -41.14 -14.29 -4.51
CA GLU A 186 -42.17 -13.45 -5.12
C GLU A 186 -41.63 -12.62 -6.30
N SER A 187 -40.53 -11.89 -6.10
CA SER A 187 -39.93 -11.06 -7.15
C SER A 187 -39.40 -11.91 -8.31
N ARG A 188 -38.92 -13.14 -8.06
CA ARG A 188 -38.54 -14.11 -9.11
C ARG A 188 -39.73 -14.52 -9.98
N ALA A 189 -40.85 -14.90 -9.35
CA ALA A 189 -42.06 -15.27 -10.06
C ALA A 189 -42.58 -14.11 -10.93
N ASN A 190 -42.57 -12.90 -10.37
CA ASN A 190 -42.99 -11.69 -11.07
C ASN A 190 -42.02 -11.27 -12.20
N LEU A 191 -40.71 -11.48 -12.01
CA LEU A 191 -39.69 -11.28 -13.04
C LEU A 191 -39.93 -12.23 -14.23
N LYS A 192 -40.12 -13.52 -13.95
CA LYS A 192 -40.41 -14.53 -14.98
C LYS A 192 -41.68 -14.19 -15.76
N ALA A 193 -42.73 -13.77 -15.07
CA ALA A 193 -43.98 -13.35 -15.71
C ALA A 193 -43.80 -12.10 -16.59
N SER A 194 -43.09 -11.08 -16.08
CA SER A 194 -42.86 -9.82 -16.81
C SER A 194 -42.01 -10.02 -18.06
N LEU A 195 -40.91 -10.77 -17.95
CA LEU A 195 -40.08 -11.12 -19.10
C LEU A 195 -40.82 -12.02 -20.10
N GLY A 196 -41.64 -12.96 -19.61
CA GLY A 196 -42.51 -13.77 -20.46
C GLY A 196 -43.47 -12.92 -21.29
N LYS A 197 -44.09 -11.90 -20.70
CA LYS A 197 -44.97 -10.95 -21.42
C LYS A 197 -44.20 -10.07 -22.39
N LEU A 198 -43.06 -9.53 -21.98
CA LEU A 198 -42.20 -8.73 -22.84
C LEU A 198 -41.78 -9.49 -24.11
N MET A 199 -41.30 -10.73 -23.95
CA MET A 199 -40.87 -11.57 -25.07
C MET A 199 -42.02 -11.97 -25.98
N ASN A 200 -43.22 -12.19 -25.43
CA ASN A 200 -44.42 -12.42 -26.23
C ASN A 200 -44.77 -11.21 -27.11
N LEU A 201 -44.70 -9.99 -26.56
CA LEU A 201 -44.93 -8.74 -27.32
C LEU A 201 -43.87 -8.51 -28.41
N GLU A 202 -42.66 -9.08 -28.26
CA GLU A 202 -41.61 -9.06 -29.28
C GLU A 202 -41.74 -10.18 -30.32
N GLY A 203 -42.76 -11.06 -30.20
CA GLY A 203 -42.96 -12.20 -31.10
C GLY A 203 -41.98 -13.36 -30.87
N LYS A 204 -41.33 -13.43 -29.71
CA LYS A 204 -40.36 -14.48 -29.35
C LYS A 204 -41.02 -15.71 -28.74
N ALA A 205 -40.34 -16.86 -28.86
CA ALA A 205 -40.81 -18.12 -28.31
C ALA A 205 -40.70 -18.17 -26.78
N ALA A 206 -41.54 -19.00 -26.14
CA ALA A 206 -41.52 -19.18 -24.69
C ALA A 206 -40.17 -19.73 -24.17
N THR A 207 -39.47 -20.54 -24.97
CA THR A 207 -38.13 -21.05 -24.64
C THR A 207 -37.07 -19.95 -24.63
N GLU A 208 -37.19 -18.98 -25.54
CA GLU A 208 -36.31 -17.81 -25.54
C GLU A 208 -36.58 -16.93 -24.32
N ALA A 209 -37.85 -16.75 -23.95
CA ALA A 209 -38.22 -16.04 -22.73
C ALA A 209 -37.66 -16.68 -21.46
N GLU A 210 -37.71 -18.01 -21.35
CA GLU A 210 -37.11 -18.74 -20.24
C GLU A 210 -35.58 -18.53 -20.19
N ASN A 211 -34.90 -18.57 -21.33
CA ASN A 211 -33.44 -18.34 -21.38
C ASN A 211 -33.08 -16.91 -20.94
N ILE A 212 -33.88 -15.90 -21.33
CA ILE A 212 -33.69 -14.52 -20.89
C ILE A 212 -33.95 -14.38 -19.39
N TYR A 213 -34.98 -15.05 -18.86
CA TYR A 213 -35.22 -15.11 -17.42
C TYR A 213 -34.02 -15.72 -16.68
N LEU A 214 -33.58 -16.92 -17.07
CA LEU A 214 -32.46 -17.63 -16.45
C LEU A 214 -31.17 -16.79 -16.48
N LYS A 215 -30.90 -16.11 -17.59
CA LYS A 215 -29.75 -15.21 -17.72
C LYS A 215 -29.80 -14.05 -16.70
N ASN A 216 -30.94 -13.39 -16.57
CA ASN A 216 -31.09 -12.23 -15.67
C ASN A 216 -31.12 -12.65 -14.20
N VAL A 217 -31.86 -13.71 -13.86
CA VAL A 217 -32.01 -14.18 -12.48
C VAL A 217 -30.72 -14.81 -11.96
N SER A 218 -29.95 -15.52 -12.80
CA SER A 218 -28.61 -16.03 -12.44
C SER A 218 -27.72 -14.89 -11.96
N VAL A 219 -27.67 -13.76 -12.67
CA VAL A 219 -26.85 -12.59 -12.28
C VAL A 219 -27.28 -12.03 -10.92
N ALA A 220 -28.59 -11.93 -10.66
CA ALA A 220 -29.11 -11.49 -9.37
C ALA A 220 -28.70 -12.45 -8.24
N HIS A 221 -28.86 -13.76 -8.44
CA HIS A 221 -28.42 -14.77 -7.48
C HIS A 221 -26.92 -14.71 -7.18
N ILE A 222 -26.08 -14.54 -8.21
CA ILE A 222 -24.63 -14.43 -8.04
C ILE A 222 -24.24 -13.15 -7.28
N THR A 223 -24.97 -12.07 -7.50
CA THR A 223 -24.78 -10.81 -6.76
C THR A 223 -25.04 -11.04 -5.27
N ASN A 224 -26.15 -11.70 -4.93
CA ASN A 224 -26.51 -12.02 -3.56
C ASN A 224 -25.54 -13.00 -2.89
N ILE A 225 -25.13 -14.05 -3.59
CA ILE A 225 -24.13 -15.00 -3.07
C ILE A 225 -22.81 -14.27 -2.82
N SER A 226 -22.40 -13.40 -3.74
CA SER A 226 -21.17 -12.60 -3.58
C SER A 226 -21.25 -11.69 -2.36
N ALA A 227 -22.40 -11.06 -2.09
CA ALA A 227 -22.59 -10.25 -0.89
C ALA A 227 -22.42 -11.07 0.40
N PHE A 228 -22.96 -12.29 0.47
CA PHE A 228 -22.74 -13.18 1.62
C PHE A 228 -21.28 -13.58 1.78
N VAL A 229 -20.61 -13.92 0.68
CA VAL A 229 -19.19 -14.30 0.68
C VAL A 229 -18.30 -13.14 1.11
N GLU A 230 -18.59 -11.91 0.66
CA GLU A 230 -17.85 -10.69 1.04
C GLU A 230 -18.07 -10.33 2.51
N ASN A 231 -19.27 -10.56 3.04
CA ASN A 231 -19.58 -10.37 4.46
C ASN A 231 -19.07 -11.51 5.36
N GLY A 232 -18.43 -12.55 4.80
CA GLY A 232 -17.91 -13.69 5.54
C GLY A 232 -18.96 -14.72 5.98
N ASP A 233 -20.24 -14.55 5.60
CA ASP A 233 -21.32 -15.49 5.90
C ASP A 233 -21.38 -16.61 4.84
N LEU A 234 -20.37 -17.48 4.86
CA LEU A 234 -20.27 -18.60 3.92
C LEU A 234 -21.42 -19.61 4.07
N LYS A 235 -22.02 -19.68 5.27
CA LYS A 235 -23.17 -20.55 5.52
C LYS A 235 -24.41 -20.03 4.80
N ALA A 236 -24.70 -18.73 4.90
CA ALA A 236 -25.78 -18.11 4.14
C ALA A 236 -25.52 -18.17 2.63
N ALA A 237 -24.27 -17.94 2.19
CA ALA A 237 -23.89 -18.08 0.78
C ALA A 237 -24.22 -19.48 0.23
N LEU A 238 -23.86 -20.55 0.96
CA LEU A 238 -24.15 -21.93 0.58
C LEU A 238 -25.65 -22.25 0.64
N ALA A 239 -26.35 -21.79 1.68
CA ALA A 239 -27.80 -21.99 1.80
C ALA A 239 -28.56 -21.31 0.65
N TYR A 240 -28.21 -20.06 0.33
CA TYR A 240 -28.75 -19.30 -0.79
C TYR A 240 -28.49 -20.02 -2.12
N LYS A 241 -27.24 -20.40 -2.38
CA LYS A 241 -26.86 -21.15 -3.59
C LYS A 241 -27.66 -22.44 -3.71
N ASN A 242 -27.74 -23.24 -2.64
CA ASN A 242 -28.45 -24.52 -2.66
C ASN A 242 -29.94 -24.37 -2.94
N LYS A 243 -30.58 -23.29 -2.44
CA LYS A 243 -31.99 -23.01 -2.71
C LYS A 243 -32.25 -22.64 -4.17
N TYR A 244 -31.38 -21.87 -4.80
CA TYR A 244 -31.57 -21.34 -6.16
C TYR A 244 -30.67 -21.98 -7.23
N LYS A 245 -30.08 -23.14 -6.93
CA LYS A 245 -29.09 -23.81 -7.79
C LYS A 245 -29.58 -24.08 -9.22
N ASP A 246 -30.87 -24.33 -9.40
CA ASP A 246 -31.46 -24.69 -10.69
C ASP A 246 -31.63 -23.48 -11.63
N GLU A 247 -31.46 -22.26 -11.10
CA GLU A 247 -31.51 -21.00 -11.86
C GLU A 247 -30.13 -20.34 -12.03
N ILE A 248 -29.09 -20.96 -11.49
CA ILE A 248 -27.71 -20.49 -11.61
C ILE A 248 -27.03 -21.29 -12.71
N SER A 249 -26.39 -20.60 -13.65
CA SER A 249 -25.66 -21.29 -14.73
C SER A 249 -24.50 -22.12 -14.16
N LEU A 250 -24.15 -23.25 -14.81
CA LEU A 250 -23.01 -24.08 -14.38
C LEU A 250 -21.70 -23.28 -14.32
N ALA A 251 -21.49 -22.38 -15.28
CA ALA A 251 -20.32 -21.52 -15.33
C ALA A 251 -20.26 -20.56 -14.14
N ASP A 252 -21.40 -19.98 -13.74
CA ASP A 252 -21.47 -19.07 -12.61
C ASP A 252 -21.43 -19.80 -11.26
N SER A 253 -22.05 -20.97 -11.18
CA SER A 253 -21.95 -21.86 -10.01
C SER A 253 -20.49 -22.22 -9.74
N PHE A 254 -19.73 -22.58 -10.77
CA PHE A 254 -18.30 -22.90 -10.63
C PHE A 254 -17.49 -21.71 -10.10
N LYS A 255 -17.72 -20.50 -10.62
CA LYS A 255 -17.04 -19.28 -10.13
C LYS A 255 -17.37 -19.00 -8.66
N VAL A 256 -18.64 -19.17 -8.27
CA VAL A 256 -19.08 -19.02 -6.88
C VAL A 256 -18.42 -20.05 -5.99
N ASP A 257 -18.36 -21.31 -6.40
CA ASP A 257 -17.73 -22.38 -5.64
C ASP A 257 -16.24 -22.11 -5.41
N GLN A 258 -15.54 -21.67 -6.45
CA GLN A 258 -14.15 -21.26 -6.35
C GLN A 258 -13.97 -20.10 -5.35
N ARG A 259 -14.87 -19.10 -5.38
CA ARG A 259 -14.80 -17.94 -4.48
C ARG A 259 -15.12 -18.30 -3.03
N ILE A 260 -16.12 -19.17 -2.79
CA ILE A 260 -16.44 -19.69 -1.46
C ILE A 260 -15.28 -20.50 -0.92
N HIS A 261 -14.70 -21.40 -1.74
CA HIS A 261 -13.56 -22.22 -1.34
C HIS A 261 -12.36 -21.35 -0.97
N GLN A 262 -12.03 -20.37 -1.80
CA GLN A 262 -10.94 -19.43 -1.53
C GLN A 262 -11.18 -18.64 -0.24
N LYS A 263 -12.41 -18.19 0.04
CA LYS A 263 -12.71 -17.50 1.30
C LYS A 263 -12.65 -18.40 2.53
N LEU A 264 -13.04 -19.66 2.39
CA LEU A 264 -12.90 -20.64 3.47
C LEU A 264 -11.41 -20.89 3.77
N GLU A 265 -10.58 -21.06 2.75
CA GLU A 265 -9.14 -21.18 2.90
C GLU A 265 -8.55 -19.93 3.57
N ASP A 266 -8.92 -18.72 3.11
CA ASP A 266 -8.45 -17.45 3.71
C ASP A 266 -8.80 -17.38 5.21
N GLN A 267 -10.03 -17.74 5.60
CA GLN A 267 -10.46 -17.78 7.00
C GLN A 267 -9.67 -18.80 7.83
N GLN A 268 -9.38 -19.98 7.26
CA GLN A 268 -8.56 -21.00 7.91
C GLN A 268 -7.12 -20.53 8.08
N VAL A 269 -6.54 -19.90 7.06
CA VAL A 269 -5.20 -19.29 7.10
C VAL A 269 -5.15 -18.24 8.20
N GLU A 270 -6.10 -17.29 8.22
CA GLU A 270 -6.14 -16.23 9.22
C GLU A 270 -6.28 -16.79 10.64
N SER A 271 -7.20 -17.73 10.86
CA SER A 271 -7.37 -18.39 12.16
C SER A 271 -6.11 -19.11 12.61
N LEU A 272 -5.44 -19.81 11.69
CA LEU A 272 -4.23 -20.58 11.99
C LEU A 272 -3.04 -19.64 12.30
N VAL A 273 -2.87 -18.57 11.53
CA VAL A 273 -1.84 -17.54 11.77
C VAL A 273 -2.09 -16.86 13.11
N ASN A 274 -3.32 -16.46 13.41
CA ASN A 274 -3.66 -15.82 14.68
C ASN A 274 -3.39 -16.74 15.87
N MET A 275 -3.78 -18.01 15.79
CA MET A 275 -3.48 -19.00 16.82
C MET A 275 -1.96 -19.21 16.97
N ALA A 276 -1.25 -19.36 15.85
CA ALA A 276 0.19 -19.62 15.85
C ALA A 276 1.00 -18.44 16.41
N THR A 277 0.61 -17.21 16.07
CA THR A 277 1.33 -15.98 16.44
C THR A 277 0.92 -15.41 17.80
N THR A 278 -0.20 -15.86 18.37
CA THR A 278 -0.59 -15.47 19.74
C THR A 278 0.48 -15.91 20.74
N GLY A 279 0.92 -14.99 21.60
CA GLY A 279 1.99 -15.24 22.58
C GLY A 279 3.40 -15.10 22.00
N THR A 280 3.53 -14.66 20.75
CA THR A 280 4.84 -14.36 20.14
C THR A 280 5.20 -12.88 20.22
N GLN A 281 4.26 -12.04 20.67
CA GLN A 281 4.46 -10.60 20.85
C GLN A 281 5.40 -10.29 22.02
N GLU A 282 6.17 -9.21 21.94
CA GLU A 282 6.87 -8.67 23.11
C GLU A 282 5.86 -8.33 24.22
N GLY A 283 6.24 -8.60 25.47
CA GLY A 283 5.36 -8.36 26.62
C GLY A 283 4.33 -9.46 26.88
N SER A 284 4.24 -10.49 26.02
CA SER A 284 3.29 -11.59 26.14
C SER A 284 3.75 -12.71 27.09
N ASN A 285 4.71 -12.45 27.99
CA ASN A 285 5.24 -13.47 28.89
C ASN A 285 4.09 -14.24 29.56
N PRO A 286 4.06 -15.58 29.45
CA PRO A 286 2.91 -16.37 29.84
C PRO A 286 2.77 -16.37 31.37
N ALA A 287 3.84 -16.24 32.14
CA ALA A 287 3.72 -16.09 33.59
C ALA A 287 2.89 -14.86 33.99
N LEU A 288 2.97 -13.77 33.22
CA LEU A 288 2.28 -12.51 33.50
C LEU A 288 0.89 -12.41 32.86
N ASN A 289 0.68 -13.11 31.72
CA ASN A 289 -0.51 -12.93 30.88
C ASN A 289 -1.32 -14.21 30.65
N VAL A 290 -1.04 -15.31 31.36
CA VAL A 290 -1.86 -16.53 31.24
C VAL A 290 -3.31 -16.24 31.67
N PRO A 291 -4.30 -16.69 30.89
CA PRO A 291 -5.71 -16.54 31.24
C PRO A 291 -6.03 -17.18 32.60
N PRO A 292 -6.94 -16.61 33.42
CA PRO A 292 -7.23 -17.09 34.77
C PRO A 292 -7.55 -18.59 34.86
N GLN A 293 -8.27 -19.12 33.87
CA GLN A 293 -8.63 -20.54 33.80
C GLN A 293 -7.39 -21.45 33.62
N ALA A 294 -6.45 -21.05 32.78
CA ALA A 294 -5.20 -21.79 32.57
C ALA A 294 -4.27 -21.66 33.78
N SER A 295 -4.20 -20.48 34.41
CA SER A 295 -3.48 -20.28 35.67
C SER A 295 -4.04 -21.17 36.78
N ALA A 296 -5.36 -21.28 36.90
CA ALA A 296 -6.02 -22.13 37.89
C ALA A 296 -5.73 -23.62 37.66
N LYS A 297 -5.65 -24.07 36.40
CA LYS A 297 -5.27 -25.45 36.08
C LYS A 297 -3.82 -25.75 36.48
N ILE A 298 -2.89 -24.84 36.19
CA ILE A 298 -1.48 -24.97 36.60
C ILE A 298 -1.38 -24.96 38.14
N ALA A 299 -2.18 -24.14 38.82
CA ALA A 299 -2.26 -24.13 40.27
C ALA A 299 -2.71 -25.48 40.84
N GLN A 300 -3.74 -26.09 40.25
CA GLN A 300 -4.20 -27.43 40.63
C GLN A 300 -3.11 -28.48 40.39
N GLU A 301 -2.47 -28.45 39.22
CA GLU A 301 -1.37 -29.35 38.87
C GLU A 301 -0.26 -29.30 39.92
N LEU A 302 0.29 -28.11 40.20
CA LEU A 302 1.38 -27.92 41.16
C LEU A 302 1.02 -28.40 42.57
N LYS A 303 -0.23 -28.15 43.01
CA LYS A 303 -0.72 -28.62 44.32
C LYS A 303 -0.91 -30.13 44.39
N SER A 304 -1.14 -30.78 43.25
CA SER A 304 -1.39 -32.22 43.13
C SER A 304 -0.15 -33.07 42.84
N LEU A 305 1.04 -32.45 42.74
CA LEU A 305 2.27 -33.17 42.43
C LEU A 305 2.57 -34.25 43.48
N THR A 306 3.18 -35.34 43.03
CA THR A 306 3.71 -36.35 43.95
C THR A 306 5.02 -35.87 44.58
N PRO A 307 5.40 -36.38 45.77
CA PRO A 307 6.66 -36.01 46.43
C PRO A 307 7.91 -36.17 45.56
N ASP A 308 7.96 -37.18 44.69
CA ASP A 308 9.11 -37.39 43.79
C ASP A 308 9.11 -36.41 42.60
N GLN A 309 7.95 -36.02 42.10
CA GLN A 309 7.86 -34.95 41.11
C GLN A 309 8.27 -33.60 41.70
N MET A 310 7.90 -33.34 42.95
CA MET A 310 8.27 -32.11 43.65
C MET A 310 9.79 -31.96 43.79
N LYS A 311 10.54 -33.02 44.13
CA LYS A 311 12.01 -32.97 44.29
C LYS A 311 12.73 -32.40 43.06
N ASN A 312 12.22 -32.73 41.87
CA ASN A 312 12.86 -32.37 40.60
C ASN A 312 12.51 -30.96 40.10
N ILE A 313 11.66 -30.22 40.82
CA ILE A 313 11.29 -28.86 40.44
C ILE A 313 12.47 -27.91 40.63
N LYS A 314 12.84 -27.24 39.53
CA LYS A 314 13.89 -26.23 39.52
C LYS A 314 13.36 -24.86 39.92
N TYR A 315 14.24 -24.02 40.45
CA TYR A 315 13.90 -22.66 40.84
C TYR A 315 13.34 -21.81 39.69
N ASN A 316 13.66 -22.13 38.43
CA ASN A 316 13.25 -21.41 37.22
C ASN A 316 12.18 -22.15 36.40
N ASP A 317 11.45 -23.08 37.01
CA ASP A 317 10.29 -23.71 36.39
C ASP A 317 9.18 -22.67 36.16
N GLN A 318 8.75 -22.52 34.90
CA GLN A 318 7.80 -21.50 34.49
C GLN A 318 6.41 -21.68 35.10
N ARG A 319 6.03 -22.90 35.48
CA ARG A 319 4.76 -23.15 36.18
C ARG A 319 4.74 -22.42 37.53
N LEU A 320 5.88 -22.33 38.21
CA LEU A 320 6.01 -21.58 39.45
C LEU A 320 5.84 -20.07 39.22
N ASP A 321 6.29 -19.56 38.08
CA ASP A 321 6.13 -18.16 37.72
C ASP A 321 4.64 -17.83 37.55
N VAL A 322 3.92 -18.63 36.75
CA VAL A 322 2.46 -18.50 36.54
C VAL A 322 1.73 -18.59 37.88
N TYR A 323 2.08 -19.57 38.71
CA TYR A 323 1.45 -19.75 40.01
C TYR A 323 1.74 -18.59 40.97
N THR A 324 2.96 -18.06 40.97
CA THR A 324 3.34 -16.89 41.78
C THR A 324 2.45 -15.69 41.49
N VAL A 325 2.26 -15.38 40.20
CA VAL A 325 1.42 -14.25 39.75
C VAL A 325 -0.06 -14.51 40.07
N HIS A 326 -0.54 -15.72 39.81
CA HIS A 326 -1.91 -16.12 40.10
C HIS A 326 -2.22 -16.03 41.60
N ALA A 327 -1.41 -16.65 42.46
CA ALA A 327 -1.61 -16.66 43.90
C ALA A 327 -1.50 -15.24 44.50
N ALA A 328 -0.60 -14.41 43.98
CA ALA A 328 -0.51 -13.00 44.37
C ALA A 328 -1.81 -12.26 44.06
N LYS A 329 -2.36 -12.43 42.85
CA LYS A 329 -3.62 -11.81 42.44
C LYS A 329 -4.82 -12.28 43.27
N GLU A 330 -4.94 -13.58 43.51
CA GLU A 330 -6.00 -14.15 44.37
C GLU A 330 -5.97 -13.58 45.79
N LYS A 331 -4.78 -13.25 46.30
CA LYS A 331 -4.58 -12.64 47.63
C LYS A 331 -4.66 -11.10 47.62
N GLY A 332 -4.92 -10.45 46.48
CA GLY A 332 -4.89 -8.98 46.35
C GLY A 332 -3.49 -8.37 46.52
N MET A 333 -2.46 -9.15 46.20
CA MET A 333 -1.04 -8.85 46.37
C MET A 333 -0.29 -8.73 45.04
N ASP A 334 -0.95 -8.29 43.95
CA ASP A 334 -0.32 -8.12 42.64
C ASP A 334 0.98 -7.29 42.70
N TRP A 335 1.03 -6.31 43.60
CA TRP A 335 2.20 -5.47 43.87
C TRP A 335 3.44 -6.25 44.34
N ALA A 336 3.26 -7.42 44.96
CA ALA A 336 4.32 -8.26 45.49
C ALA A 336 4.82 -9.31 44.49
N ALA A 337 4.10 -9.57 43.40
CA ALA A 337 4.47 -10.61 42.43
C ALA A 337 5.87 -10.38 41.81
N PRO A 338 6.25 -9.16 41.35
CA PRO A 338 7.59 -8.92 40.82
C PRO A 338 8.69 -9.16 41.87
N LEU A 339 8.44 -8.79 43.13
CA LEU A 339 9.36 -9.02 44.25
C LEU A 339 9.51 -10.51 44.57
N LEU A 340 8.41 -11.26 44.61
CA LEU A 340 8.46 -12.68 44.91
C LEU A 340 9.14 -13.48 43.79
N LEU A 341 8.91 -13.09 42.53
CA LEU A 341 9.69 -13.58 41.39
C LEU A 341 11.19 -13.23 41.56
N ALA A 342 11.52 -12.01 42.00
CA ALA A 342 12.90 -11.60 42.27
C ALA A 342 13.58 -12.45 43.35
N ILE A 343 12.88 -12.68 44.47
CA ILE A 343 13.34 -13.51 45.58
C ILE A 343 13.70 -14.91 45.07
N ARG A 344 12.83 -15.56 44.31
CA ARG A 344 13.10 -16.91 43.78
C ARG A 344 14.16 -16.92 42.68
N LEU A 345 13.98 -16.11 41.64
CA LEU A 345 14.77 -16.18 40.39
C LEU A 345 16.14 -15.51 40.48
N SER A 346 16.32 -14.54 41.39
CA SER A 346 17.56 -13.77 41.54
C SER A 346 18.18 -13.90 42.94
N GLY A 347 17.35 -13.95 43.98
CA GLY A 347 17.76 -14.05 45.38
C GLY A 347 18.26 -15.44 45.76
N GLU A 348 17.34 -16.39 45.87
CA GLU A 348 17.54 -17.75 46.38
C GLU A 348 18.18 -18.69 45.35
N LYS A 349 17.64 -18.74 44.12
CA LYS A 349 18.09 -19.65 43.04
C LYS A 349 18.22 -21.11 43.49
N SER A 350 17.28 -21.56 44.31
CA SER A 350 17.33 -22.86 44.98
C SER A 350 16.33 -23.84 44.37
N ASN A 351 16.76 -25.05 44.00
CA ASN A 351 15.83 -26.08 43.55
C ASN A 351 14.99 -26.58 44.74
N ASN A 352 13.88 -27.25 44.45
CA ASN A 352 12.90 -27.58 45.49
C ASN A 352 13.42 -28.58 46.54
N ASP A 353 14.37 -29.43 46.18
CA ASP A 353 15.04 -30.37 47.07
C ASP A 353 16.25 -29.79 47.82
N ALA A 354 16.65 -28.56 47.51
CA ALA A 354 17.88 -27.98 48.03
C ALA A 354 17.73 -27.51 49.48
N VAL A 355 18.79 -27.78 50.26
CA VAL A 355 18.91 -27.40 51.67
C VAL A 355 20.19 -26.60 51.87
N SER A 356 20.09 -25.39 52.42
CA SER A 356 21.27 -24.55 52.71
C SER A 356 22.07 -25.08 53.91
N PRO A 357 23.33 -24.66 54.10
CA PRO A 357 24.12 -25.03 55.27
C PRO A 357 23.48 -24.63 56.62
N LYS A 358 22.61 -23.61 56.61
CA LYS A 358 21.86 -23.15 57.78
C LYS A 358 20.49 -23.85 57.92
N GLY A 359 20.15 -24.75 56.99
CA GLY A 359 18.94 -25.56 57.02
C GLY A 359 17.73 -24.97 56.30
N ALA A 360 17.91 -23.90 55.51
CA ALA A 360 16.84 -23.32 54.69
C ALA A 360 16.44 -24.29 53.56
N LYS A 361 15.15 -24.46 53.26
CA LYS A 361 14.65 -25.48 52.32
C LYS A 361 13.74 -24.93 51.22
N SER A 362 13.62 -25.69 50.13
CA SER A 362 12.72 -25.44 48.99
C SER A 362 13.12 -24.23 48.13
N VAL A 363 12.34 -23.98 47.07
CA VAL A 363 12.53 -22.91 46.08
C VAL A 363 12.47 -21.51 46.69
N MET A 364 11.87 -21.38 47.88
CA MET A 364 11.76 -20.13 48.64
C MET A 364 12.70 -20.04 49.84
N GLN A 365 13.55 -21.05 50.07
CA GLN A 365 14.55 -21.11 51.15
C GLN A 365 14.02 -20.71 52.54
N PHE A 366 12.91 -21.32 52.97
CA PHE A 366 12.41 -21.11 54.32
C PHE A 366 13.33 -21.75 55.36
N MET A 367 13.74 -20.95 56.36
CA MET A 367 14.37 -21.47 57.58
C MET A 367 13.35 -22.28 58.39
N PRO A 368 13.77 -23.34 59.12
CA PRO A 368 12.85 -24.18 59.88
C PRO A 368 11.98 -23.42 60.88
N GLU A 369 12.54 -22.43 61.58
CA GLU A 369 11.78 -21.61 62.54
C GLU A 369 10.73 -20.73 61.85
N THR A 370 11.08 -20.07 60.73
CA THR A 370 10.13 -19.30 59.94
C THR A 370 9.03 -20.20 59.38
N TRP A 371 9.36 -21.39 58.89
CA TRP A 371 8.37 -22.31 58.34
C TRP A 371 7.32 -22.73 59.38
N LYS A 372 7.69 -22.92 60.66
CA LYS A 372 6.71 -23.26 61.70
C LYS A 372 5.56 -22.25 61.74
N GLU A 373 5.86 -20.96 61.62
CA GLU A 373 4.87 -19.88 61.61
C GLU A 373 3.99 -19.89 60.35
N TYR A 374 4.56 -20.12 59.17
CA TYR A 374 3.85 -20.02 57.89
C TYR A 374 3.36 -21.36 57.32
N SER A 375 3.56 -22.47 58.04
CA SER A 375 3.06 -23.81 57.68
C SER A 375 1.54 -23.98 57.79
N ASN A 376 0.84 -22.95 58.30
CA ASN A 376 -0.60 -22.98 58.56
C ASN A 376 -1.01 -24.19 59.43
N ASN A 377 -0.39 -24.32 60.60
CA ASN A 377 -0.58 -25.44 61.53
C ASN A 377 -0.33 -26.82 60.88
N GLY A 378 0.72 -26.92 60.06
CA GLY A 378 1.10 -28.16 59.37
C GLY A 378 0.22 -28.54 58.17
N LYS A 379 -0.70 -27.66 57.74
CA LYS A 379 -1.52 -27.89 56.53
C LYS A 379 -0.74 -27.71 55.23
N ARG A 380 0.43 -27.07 55.29
CA ARG A 380 1.35 -26.87 54.16
C ARG A 380 2.55 -27.79 54.27
N ASP A 381 3.01 -28.29 53.13
CA ASP A 381 4.26 -29.05 53.01
C ASP A 381 5.40 -28.15 52.54
N ILE A 382 6.52 -28.14 53.26
CA ILE A 382 7.70 -27.35 52.88
C ILE A 382 8.32 -27.85 51.57
N ASN A 383 8.08 -29.11 51.20
CA ASN A 383 8.55 -29.67 49.93
C ASN A 383 7.57 -29.40 48.78
N ASN A 384 6.38 -28.83 49.04
CA ASN A 384 5.46 -28.44 48.00
C ASN A 384 5.75 -26.98 47.58
N PRO A 385 6.24 -26.73 46.35
CA PRO A 385 6.61 -25.39 45.94
C PRO A 385 5.42 -24.43 45.88
N ALA A 386 4.19 -24.91 45.62
CA ALA A 386 3.00 -24.07 45.66
C ALA A 386 2.70 -23.58 47.09
N ASP A 387 2.85 -24.46 48.09
CA ASP A 387 2.66 -24.12 49.50
C ASP A 387 3.72 -23.12 49.99
N THR A 388 4.97 -23.28 49.56
CA THR A 388 6.03 -22.33 49.91
C THR A 388 5.84 -20.96 49.25
N ILE A 389 5.29 -20.90 48.04
CA ILE A 389 4.92 -19.63 47.39
C ILE A 389 3.77 -18.94 48.15
N ASP A 390 2.73 -19.70 48.53
CA ASP A 390 1.62 -19.18 49.33
C ASP A 390 2.10 -18.63 50.69
N ALA A 391 2.98 -19.39 51.36
CA ALA A 391 3.60 -18.99 52.62
C ALA A 391 4.49 -17.74 52.45
N SER A 392 5.20 -17.61 51.32
CA SER A 392 6.07 -16.46 51.05
C SER A 392 5.27 -15.18 50.83
N LEU A 393 4.13 -15.26 50.14
CA LEU A 393 3.22 -14.12 49.99
C LEU A 393 2.72 -13.64 51.36
N GLU A 394 2.32 -14.56 52.23
CA GLU A 394 1.89 -14.24 53.59
C GLU A 394 3.03 -13.66 54.44
N PHE A 395 4.25 -14.18 54.29
CA PHE A 395 5.41 -13.63 54.97
C PHE A 395 5.74 -12.22 54.49
N ILE A 396 5.70 -11.97 53.18
CA ILE A 396 5.89 -10.64 52.58
C ILE A 396 4.82 -9.65 53.08
N ASP A 397 3.55 -10.06 53.12
CA ASP A 397 2.46 -9.24 53.64
C ASP A 397 2.66 -8.87 55.11
N TRP A 398 3.09 -9.85 55.93
CA TRP A 398 3.42 -9.59 57.33
C TRP A 398 4.58 -8.60 57.49
N ILE A 399 5.66 -8.75 56.71
CA ILE A 399 6.80 -7.80 56.74
C ILE A 399 6.31 -6.40 56.34
N SER A 400 5.52 -6.31 55.26
CA SER A 400 4.98 -5.05 54.76
C SER A 400 4.15 -4.34 55.82
N LYS A 401 3.26 -5.07 56.52
CA LYS A 401 2.45 -4.54 57.63
C LYS A 401 3.31 -4.12 58.82
N LYS A 402 4.31 -4.92 59.19
CA LYS A 402 5.21 -4.64 60.32
C LYS A 402 5.99 -3.34 60.12
N TYR A 403 6.53 -3.11 58.92
CA TYR A 403 7.32 -1.93 58.61
C TYR A 403 6.51 -0.79 57.95
N LYS A 404 5.19 -1.00 57.76
CA LYS A 404 4.26 -0.07 57.11
C LYS A 404 4.78 0.45 55.76
N THR A 405 5.37 -0.45 54.98
CA THR A 405 5.97 -0.11 53.69
C THR A 405 5.76 -1.23 52.68
N LYS A 406 5.66 -0.87 51.41
CA LYS A 406 5.72 -1.79 50.27
C LYS A 406 7.06 -1.71 49.53
N ASP A 407 8.05 -1.04 50.12
CA ASP A 407 9.39 -0.95 49.57
C ASP A 407 9.99 -2.37 49.43
N PRO A 408 10.28 -2.82 48.19
CA PRO A 408 10.80 -4.15 47.96
C PRO A 408 12.17 -4.37 48.61
N MET A 409 12.98 -3.33 48.79
CA MET A 409 14.31 -3.44 49.41
C MET A 409 14.21 -3.70 50.92
N VAL A 410 13.28 -3.03 51.59
CA VAL A 410 13.04 -3.27 53.03
C VAL A 410 12.54 -4.69 53.25
N ILE A 411 11.62 -5.17 52.40
CA ILE A 411 11.06 -6.51 52.48
C ILE A 411 12.13 -7.57 52.19
N ALA A 412 12.90 -7.41 51.11
CA ALA A 412 13.98 -8.33 50.76
C ALA A 412 15.09 -8.37 51.84
N ALA A 413 15.42 -7.22 52.43
CA ALA A 413 16.37 -7.16 53.55
C ALA A 413 15.87 -7.92 54.77
N TYR A 414 14.57 -7.85 55.09
CA TYR A 414 13.99 -8.68 56.15
C TYR A 414 14.04 -10.17 55.79
N TYR A 415 13.63 -10.51 54.57
CA TYR A 415 13.52 -11.89 54.10
C TYR A 415 14.84 -12.65 54.26
N ASN A 416 15.97 -12.01 53.91
CA ASN A 416 17.29 -12.62 54.03
C ASN A 416 18.02 -12.33 55.36
N GLY A 417 17.96 -11.10 55.87
CA GLY A 417 18.78 -10.63 56.99
C GLY A 417 18.03 -10.31 58.29
N GLY A 418 16.71 -10.48 58.30
CA GLY A 418 15.86 -10.23 59.45
C GLY A 418 15.68 -8.75 59.82
N GLY A 419 15.12 -8.52 61.01
CA GLY A 419 14.61 -7.19 61.39
C GLY A 419 15.64 -6.07 61.46
N ASN A 420 16.89 -6.38 61.83
CA ASN A 420 17.97 -5.39 61.88
C ASN A 420 18.35 -4.91 60.48
N ALA A 421 18.37 -5.81 59.48
CA ALA A 421 18.65 -5.46 58.10
C ALA A 421 17.52 -4.59 57.51
N ALA A 422 16.26 -4.98 57.71
CA ALA A 422 15.10 -4.21 57.26
C ALA A 422 15.05 -2.80 57.87
N THR A 423 15.34 -2.68 59.17
CA THR A 423 15.37 -1.39 59.88
C THR A 423 16.49 -0.49 59.36
N ALA A 424 17.65 -1.06 59.01
CA ALA A 424 18.75 -0.30 58.43
C ALA A 424 18.35 0.28 57.06
N VAL A 425 17.79 -0.55 56.18
CA VAL A 425 17.34 -0.13 54.84
C VAL A 425 16.22 0.91 54.91
N LEU A 426 15.24 0.71 55.80
CA LEU A 426 14.15 1.67 55.98
C LEU A 426 14.65 3.07 56.41
N LYS A 427 15.78 3.15 57.10
CA LYS A 427 16.44 4.40 57.51
C LYS A 427 17.40 4.96 56.44
N GLY A 428 17.43 4.39 55.24
CA GLY A 428 18.35 4.75 54.15
C GLY A 428 19.78 4.23 54.34
N GLY A 429 20.01 3.32 55.29
CA GLY A 429 21.31 2.71 55.57
C GLY A 429 21.49 1.33 54.91
N GLN A 430 22.72 0.84 54.90
CA GLN A 430 23.03 -0.50 54.37
C GLN A 430 22.81 -1.60 55.43
N PRO A 431 22.35 -2.81 55.05
CA PRO A 431 22.30 -3.96 55.96
C PRO A 431 23.66 -4.26 56.62
N PRO A 432 23.70 -4.67 57.90
CA PRO A 432 24.96 -4.98 58.60
C PRO A 432 25.72 -6.16 57.99
N ALA A 433 25.01 -7.22 57.57
CA ALA A 433 25.60 -8.43 57.02
C ALA A 433 25.98 -8.25 55.54
N THR A 434 27.20 -8.66 55.17
CA THR A 434 27.68 -8.64 53.79
C THR A 434 26.83 -9.53 52.86
N GLU A 435 26.37 -10.67 53.37
CA GLU A 435 25.46 -11.59 52.67
C GLU A 435 24.17 -10.86 52.24
N THR A 436 23.53 -10.16 53.17
CA THR A 436 22.30 -9.42 52.92
C THR A 436 22.49 -8.23 52.00
N ARG A 437 23.62 -7.51 52.09
CA ARG A 437 23.95 -6.44 51.12
C ARG A 437 24.02 -6.98 49.69
N LYS A 438 24.71 -8.11 49.49
CA LYS A 438 24.77 -8.78 48.18
C LYS A 438 23.42 -9.33 47.74
N TYR A 439 22.59 -9.78 48.68
CA TYR A 439 21.24 -10.27 48.39
C TYR A 439 20.36 -9.14 47.85
N ILE A 440 20.23 -8.02 48.57
CA ILE A 440 19.38 -6.90 48.13
C ILE A 440 19.87 -6.29 46.82
N GLN A 441 21.18 -6.28 46.54
CA GLN A 441 21.73 -5.87 45.24
C GLN A 441 21.24 -6.75 44.07
N ARG A 442 21.10 -8.07 44.29
CA ARG A 442 20.56 -8.97 43.25
C ARG A 442 19.06 -8.77 43.05
N ILE A 443 18.33 -8.47 44.11
CA ILE A 443 16.89 -8.16 44.04
C ILE A 443 16.67 -6.82 43.34
N ASP A 444 17.44 -5.79 43.70
CA ASP A 444 17.38 -4.47 43.09
C ASP A 444 17.68 -4.55 41.59
N LYS A 445 18.76 -5.23 41.21
CA LYS A 445 19.08 -5.49 39.80
C LYS A 445 17.93 -6.21 39.08
N TRP A 446 17.32 -7.22 39.70
CA TRP A 446 16.20 -7.91 39.09
C TRP A 446 15.03 -6.95 38.84
N LEU A 447 14.63 -6.19 39.85
CA LEU A 447 13.47 -5.29 39.76
C LEU A 447 13.70 -4.13 38.79
N THR A 448 14.93 -3.61 38.70
CA THR A 448 15.27 -2.44 37.89
C THR A 448 15.70 -2.77 36.46
N GLU A 449 16.35 -3.92 36.22
CA GLU A 449 16.90 -4.29 34.91
C GLU A 449 16.29 -5.57 34.33
N ASP A 450 16.22 -6.65 35.10
CA ASP A 450 15.94 -7.98 34.54
C ASP A 450 14.46 -8.32 34.45
N PHE A 451 13.61 -7.74 35.31
CA PHE A 451 12.16 -7.96 35.30
C PHE A 451 11.53 -7.42 34.01
N GLY A 452 12.00 -6.27 33.50
CA GLY A 452 11.56 -5.75 32.20
C GLY A 452 11.90 -6.72 31.06
N LYS A 453 13.13 -7.26 31.03
CA LYS A 453 13.54 -8.28 30.03
C LYS A 453 12.71 -9.55 30.16
N TYR A 454 12.44 -9.98 31.40
CA TYR A 454 11.60 -11.13 31.68
C TYR A 454 10.17 -10.90 31.18
N ALA A 455 9.54 -9.79 31.56
CA ALA A 455 8.18 -9.44 31.14
C ALA A 455 8.05 -9.31 29.62
N ASN A 456 9.09 -8.79 28.97
CA ASN A 456 9.12 -8.61 27.52
C ASN A 456 9.35 -9.91 26.73
N LYS A 457 9.76 -11.00 27.40
CA LYS A 457 10.02 -12.28 26.73
C LYS A 457 8.71 -12.88 26.19
N PRO A 458 8.62 -13.20 24.89
CA PRO A 458 7.45 -13.87 24.33
C PRO A 458 7.17 -15.22 24.99
N ALA A 459 5.89 -15.61 25.09
CA ALA A 459 5.49 -16.94 25.50
C ALA A 459 5.90 -18.03 24.52
N LYS A 460 6.03 -17.66 23.25
CA LYS A 460 6.28 -18.57 22.14
C LYS A 460 7.32 -18.00 21.20
N THR A 461 8.24 -18.85 20.74
CA THR A 461 9.22 -18.44 19.73
C THR A 461 8.63 -18.48 18.31
N ARG A 462 9.33 -17.90 17.34
CA ARG A 462 8.90 -17.94 15.93
C ARG A 462 8.90 -19.37 15.40
N GLU A 463 9.87 -20.16 15.81
CA GLU A 463 10.02 -21.58 15.44
C GLU A 463 8.83 -22.38 15.93
N GLN A 464 8.43 -22.19 17.19
CA GLN A 464 7.24 -22.83 17.76
C GLN A 464 5.95 -22.40 17.04
N ALA A 465 5.85 -21.15 16.59
CA ALA A 465 4.71 -20.72 15.78
C ALA A 465 4.67 -21.45 14.43
N TYR A 466 5.82 -21.61 13.76
CA TYR A 466 5.91 -22.38 12.51
C TYR A 466 5.60 -23.86 12.72
N GLU A 467 6.07 -24.47 13.81
CA GLU A 467 5.77 -25.86 14.16
C GLU A 467 4.26 -26.07 14.41
N ASP A 468 3.59 -25.15 15.10
CA ASP A 468 2.14 -25.23 15.33
C ASP A 468 1.34 -25.19 14.03
N ILE A 469 1.77 -24.38 13.05
CA ILE A 469 1.18 -24.34 11.71
C ILE A 469 1.42 -25.66 11.00
N TRP A 470 2.66 -26.16 11.02
CA TRP A 470 3.05 -27.38 10.33
C TRP A 470 2.32 -28.62 10.87
N ASN A 471 2.15 -28.71 12.19
CA ASN A 471 1.52 -29.82 12.89
C ASN A 471 -0.01 -29.72 12.94
N SER A 472 -0.61 -28.65 12.43
CA SER A 472 -2.07 -28.49 12.38
C SER A 472 -2.74 -29.50 11.44
N ASN A 473 -4.04 -29.76 11.65
CA ASN A 473 -4.81 -30.73 10.86
C ASN A 473 -5.50 -30.10 9.62
N VAL A 474 -4.97 -29.01 9.07
CA VAL A 474 -5.52 -28.35 7.87
C VAL A 474 -4.86 -28.88 6.59
N PRO A 475 -5.47 -28.68 5.40
CA PRO A 475 -4.84 -29.00 4.12
C PRO A 475 -3.46 -28.36 3.90
N VAL A 476 -2.61 -29.00 3.09
CA VAL A 476 -1.19 -28.59 2.90
C VAL A 476 -1.07 -27.20 2.27
N ASP A 477 -1.96 -26.86 1.35
CA ASP A 477 -2.07 -25.55 0.71
C ASP A 477 -2.38 -24.43 1.73
N VAL A 478 -3.30 -24.69 2.67
CA VAL A 478 -3.61 -23.78 3.79
C VAL A 478 -2.38 -23.61 4.69
N LYS A 479 -1.64 -24.69 5.00
CA LYS A 479 -0.39 -24.60 5.78
C LYS A 479 0.64 -23.71 5.11
N GLN A 480 0.88 -23.90 3.81
CA GLN A 480 1.85 -23.10 3.05
C GLN A 480 1.48 -21.61 3.04
N LYS A 481 0.20 -21.29 2.79
CA LYS A 481 -0.29 -19.91 2.86
C LYS A 481 -0.14 -19.31 4.26
N ALA A 482 -0.45 -20.08 5.30
CA ALA A 482 -0.27 -19.66 6.69
C ALA A 482 1.19 -19.42 7.06
N LEU A 483 2.13 -20.24 6.59
CA LEU A 483 3.56 -20.02 6.79
C LEU A 483 4.02 -18.69 6.15
N ILE A 484 3.60 -18.41 4.91
CA ILE A 484 3.93 -17.15 4.22
C ILE A 484 3.31 -15.95 4.96
N ALA A 485 2.06 -16.04 5.39
CA ALA A 485 1.40 -14.98 6.15
C ALA A 485 2.07 -14.75 7.51
N THR A 486 2.53 -15.81 8.17
CA THR A 486 3.27 -15.75 9.45
C THR A 486 4.64 -15.11 9.28
N ASP A 487 5.35 -15.42 8.19
CA ASP A 487 6.62 -14.76 7.85
C ASP A 487 6.43 -13.24 7.61
N ARG A 488 5.36 -12.86 6.91
CA ARG A 488 4.98 -11.44 6.75
C ARG A 488 4.65 -10.78 8.09
N TYR A 489 3.95 -11.46 8.98
CA TYR A 489 3.67 -10.96 10.33
C TYR A 489 4.97 -10.67 11.10
N TYR A 490 5.92 -11.60 11.11
CA TYR A 490 7.20 -11.39 11.79
C TYR A 490 8.07 -10.33 11.13
N SER A 491 8.09 -10.28 9.80
CA SER A 491 8.77 -9.22 9.06
C SER A 491 8.19 -7.84 9.39
N GLY A 492 6.87 -7.75 9.57
CA GLY A 492 6.19 -6.53 10.03
C GLY A 492 6.58 -6.13 11.45
N GLN A 493 6.67 -7.09 12.37
CA GLN A 493 7.13 -6.88 13.75
C GLN A 493 8.59 -6.41 13.80
N ASP A 494 9.48 -7.06 13.03
CA ASP A 494 10.90 -6.68 12.93
C ASP A 494 11.07 -5.27 12.41
N LYS A 495 10.31 -4.92 11.37
CA LYS A 495 10.29 -3.57 10.83
C LYS A 495 9.81 -2.56 11.88
N ALA A 496 8.68 -2.81 12.54
CA ALA A 496 8.15 -1.91 13.55
C ALA A 496 9.11 -1.73 14.75
N LYS A 497 9.80 -2.79 15.16
CA LYS A 497 10.85 -2.74 16.19
C LYS A 497 12.01 -1.87 15.73
N LYS A 498 12.52 -2.10 14.53
CA LYS A 498 13.60 -1.31 13.95
C LYS A 498 13.24 0.16 13.82
N ASP A 499 12.03 0.47 13.34
CA ASP A 499 11.56 1.85 13.17
C ASP A 499 11.51 2.58 14.53
N LYS A 500 11.03 1.92 15.61
CA LYS A 500 11.10 2.47 16.98
C LYS A 500 12.52 2.68 17.48
N GLN A 501 13.44 1.77 17.17
CA GLN A 501 14.86 1.91 17.55
C GLN A 501 15.49 3.10 16.84
N ASP A 502 15.21 3.27 15.55
CA ASP A 502 15.70 4.39 14.76
C ASP A 502 15.13 5.74 15.27
N GLU A 503 13.85 5.81 15.64
CA GLU A 503 13.25 6.98 16.27
C GLU A 503 13.92 7.34 17.62
N SER A 504 14.11 6.34 18.48
CA SER A 504 14.79 6.51 19.78
C SER A 504 16.23 7.02 19.58
N TYR A 505 16.96 6.40 18.65
CA TYR A 505 18.30 6.83 18.27
C TYR A 505 18.32 8.28 17.81
N SER A 506 17.41 8.68 16.90
CA SER A 506 17.33 10.05 16.40
C SER A 506 17.04 11.06 17.52
N SER A 507 16.14 10.72 18.44
CA SER A 507 15.86 11.57 19.62
C SER A 507 17.10 11.74 20.49
N LEU A 508 17.79 10.64 20.80
CA LEU A 508 18.99 10.67 21.64
C LEU A 508 20.14 11.41 20.98
N TYR A 509 20.36 11.18 19.69
CA TYR A 509 21.34 11.87 18.87
C TYR A 509 21.11 13.39 18.87
N ASN A 510 19.87 13.83 18.67
CA ASN A 510 19.52 15.25 18.68
C ASN A 510 19.78 15.90 20.04
N GLY A 511 19.45 15.22 21.14
CA GLY A 511 19.76 15.72 22.48
C GLY A 511 21.28 15.89 22.72
N ILE A 512 22.09 14.95 22.24
CA ILE A 512 23.56 15.06 22.30
C ILE A 512 24.06 16.26 21.47
N VAL A 513 23.64 16.38 20.21
CA VAL A 513 24.14 17.41 19.29
C VAL A 513 23.67 18.81 19.67
N THR A 514 22.49 18.94 20.28
CA THR A 514 21.96 20.23 20.74
C THR A 514 22.51 20.68 22.10
N GLY A 515 23.37 19.88 22.74
CA GLY A 515 23.97 20.26 24.01
C GLY A 515 23.14 19.90 25.25
N GLN A 516 22.06 19.13 25.12
CA GLN A 516 21.17 18.82 26.24
C GLN A 516 21.81 17.86 27.26
N TYR A 517 22.57 16.88 26.78
CA TYR A 517 23.27 15.89 27.62
C TYR A 517 24.42 15.21 26.86
N SER A 518 25.40 14.66 27.59
CA SER A 518 26.40 13.74 27.07
C SER A 518 25.90 12.29 27.08
N PHE A 519 26.58 11.39 26.38
CA PHE A 519 26.27 9.97 26.35
C PHE A 519 26.25 9.35 27.77
N GLU A 520 27.17 9.75 28.64
CA GLU A 520 27.28 9.27 30.02
C GLU A 520 26.09 9.67 30.90
N GLN A 521 25.34 10.70 30.47
CA GLN A 521 24.16 11.20 31.18
C GLN A 521 22.86 10.54 30.68
N ILE A 522 22.92 9.70 29.64
CA ILE A 522 21.74 8.98 29.12
C ILE A 522 21.40 7.82 30.07
N PRO A 523 20.14 7.68 30.51
CA PRO A 523 19.71 6.53 31.30
C PRO A 523 19.98 5.21 30.58
N ALA A 524 20.51 4.21 31.31
CA ALA A 524 20.89 2.92 30.74
C ALA A 524 19.75 2.21 29.98
N ALA A 525 18.50 2.35 30.48
CA ALA A 525 17.31 1.80 29.84
C ALA A 525 17.10 2.29 28.40
N ASN A 526 17.44 3.55 28.11
CA ASN A 526 17.29 4.14 26.78
C ASN A 526 18.39 3.66 25.82
N ILE A 527 19.54 3.26 26.36
CA ILE A 527 20.68 2.73 25.60
C ILE A 527 20.45 1.25 25.27
N THR A 528 19.92 0.46 26.22
CA THR A 528 19.72 -0.99 26.04
C THR A 528 18.69 -1.35 24.96
N ALA A 529 17.86 -0.40 24.54
CA ALA A 529 16.91 -0.58 23.46
C ALA A 529 17.51 -0.41 22.05
N LEU A 530 18.71 0.19 21.95
CA LEU A 530 19.36 0.50 20.68
C LEU A 530 20.28 -0.63 20.20
N GLU A 531 20.54 -0.66 18.90
CA GLU A 531 21.51 -1.57 18.30
C GLU A 531 22.95 -1.20 18.71
N PRO A 532 23.89 -2.17 18.79
CA PRO A 532 25.27 -1.90 19.20
C PRO A 532 25.97 -0.80 18.40
N ASN A 533 25.72 -0.70 17.10
CA ASN A 533 26.26 0.35 16.23
C ASN A 533 25.67 1.73 16.54
N GLN A 534 24.37 1.82 16.85
CA GLN A 534 23.71 3.06 17.29
C GLN A 534 24.26 3.52 18.63
N ILE A 535 24.49 2.61 19.58
CA ILE A 535 25.12 2.91 20.86
C ILE A 535 26.54 3.46 20.66
N ASN A 536 27.35 2.77 19.85
CA ASN A 536 28.71 3.21 19.53
C ASN A 536 28.71 4.57 18.84
N SER A 537 27.74 4.81 17.95
CA SER A 537 27.52 6.10 17.32
C SER A 537 27.24 7.21 18.32
N LEU A 538 26.26 7.03 19.23
CA LEU A 538 25.93 8.05 20.22
C LEU A 538 27.13 8.37 21.12
N ARG A 539 27.89 7.34 21.51
CA ARG A 539 29.12 7.49 22.30
C ARG A 539 30.18 8.28 21.54
N ALA A 540 30.43 7.95 20.27
CA ALA A 540 31.41 8.63 19.44
C ALA A 540 31.05 10.10 19.20
N VAL A 541 29.78 10.39 18.92
CA VAL A 541 29.27 11.77 18.71
C VAL A 541 29.36 12.58 20.00
N SER A 542 28.97 12.01 21.14
CA SER A 542 29.13 12.69 22.43
C SER A 542 30.60 13.03 22.69
N LYS A 543 31.51 12.08 22.48
CA LYS A 543 32.93 12.30 22.68
C LYS A 543 33.50 13.37 21.74
N SER A 544 33.05 13.44 20.48
CA SER A 544 33.54 14.47 19.54
C SER A 544 33.08 15.88 19.89
N ILE A 545 31.90 16.03 20.50
CA ILE A 545 31.35 17.32 20.90
C ILE A 545 31.92 17.79 22.25
N TYR A 546 32.00 16.88 23.23
CA TYR A 546 32.33 17.24 24.61
C TYR A 546 33.81 17.02 24.98
N SER A 547 34.63 16.40 24.12
CA SER A 547 36.08 16.24 24.33
C SER A 547 36.90 17.28 23.55
N LYS A 548 37.83 17.97 24.23
CA LYS A 548 38.61 19.08 23.66
C LYS A 548 39.77 18.66 22.73
N GLU A 549 40.06 17.37 22.57
CA GLU A 549 41.31 16.89 21.94
C GLU A 549 41.12 16.07 20.66
N VAL A 550 39.92 15.97 20.08
CA VAL A 550 39.70 15.07 18.93
C VAL A 550 40.43 15.58 17.67
N LYS A 551 41.56 14.95 17.37
CA LYS A 551 42.32 15.10 16.12
C LYS A 551 41.92 14.01 15.14
N THR A 552 41.90 14.36 13.85
CA THR A 552 41.58 13.41 12.77
C THR A 552 42.61 12.29 12.71
N ASP A 553 42.13 11.05 12.79
CA ASP A 553 42.90 9.86 12.44
C ASP A 553 43.00 9.75 10.91
N PRO A 554 44.21 9.93 10.33
CA PRO A 554 44.40 9.91 8.89
C PRO A 554 44.02 8.57 8.25
N ILE A 555 44.12 7.46 8.98
CA ILE A 555 43.78 6.13 8.48
C ILE A 555 42.25 6.00 8.37
N THR A 556 41.52 6.41 9.40
CA THR A 556 40.05 6.39 9.41
C THR A 556 39.48 7.29 8.31
N LEU A 557 39.97 8.53 8.18
CA LEU A 557 39.50 9.44 7.12
C LEU A 557 39.77 8.86 5.72
N SER A 558 40.97 8.30 5.50
CA SER A 558 41.34 7.70 4.22
C SER A 558 40.46 6.48 3.89
N MET A 559 40.20 5.63 4.89
CA MET A 559 39.35 4.44 4.74
C MET A 559 37.92 4.84 4.35
N ILE A 560 37.36 5.88 4.97
CA ILE A 560 36.01 6.37 4.64
C ILE A 560 35.96 6.95 3.21
N MET A 561 36.93 7.80 2.85
CA MET A 561 36.93 8.44 1.53
C MET A 561 37.14 7.45 0.37
N LEU A 562 37.97 6.41 0.58
CA LEU A 562 38.24 5.39 -0.44
C LEU A 562 37.09 4.41 -0.66
N ASN A 563 36.33 4.12 0.40
CA ASN A 563 35.27 3.11 0.38
C ASN A 563 33.90 3.73 0.67
N LYS A 564 33.71 5.01 0.35
CA LYS A 564 32.49 5.79 0.67
C LYS A 564 31.21 5.10 0.22
N ASP A 565 31.19 4.49 -0.96
CA ASP A 565 30.02 3.75 -1.44
C ASP A 565 29.77 2.47 -0.63
N GLU A 566 30.80 1.68 -0.36
CA GLU A 566 30.66 0.43 0.40
C GLU A 566 30.29 0.68 1.87
N LEU A 567 30.86 1.72 2.46
CA LEU A 567 30.71 2.06 3.88
C LEU A 567 29.44 2.87 4.18
N LEU A 568 28.97 3.72 3.26
CA LEU A 568 27.95 4.73 3.55
C LEU A 568 26.69 4.60 2.67
N LYS A 569 26.76 4.05 1.46
CA LYS A 569 25.61 4.00 0.54
C LYS A 569 24.55 2.99 1.01
N GLY A 570 23.32 3.45 1.14
CA GLY A 570 22.20 2.66 1.65
C GLY A 570 22.34 2.23 3.11
N LYS A 571 23.34 2.77 3.84
CA LYS A 571 23.58 2.51 5.26
C LYS A 571 22.92 3.60 6.10
N PRO A 572 22.49 3.30 7.35
CA PRO A 572 21.94 4.32 8.23
C PRO A 572 23.04 5.29 8.72
N GLN A 573 22.64 6.50 9.08
CA GLN A 573 23.57 7.58 9.44
C GLN A 573 24.39 7.28 10.71
N SER A 574 23.89 6.38 11.57
CA SER A 574 24.64 5.84 12.71
C SER A 574 25.97 5.19 12.30
N VAL A 575 26.06 4.61 11.09
CA VAL A 575 27.30 4.04 10.55
C VAL A 575 28.36 5.10 10.25
N LEU A 576 27.95 6.32 9.88
CA LEU A 576 28.88 7.45 9.78
C LEU A 576 29.32 7.91 11.17
N HIS A 577 28.34 8.11 12.04
CA HIS A 577 28.52 8.73 13.34
C HIS A 577 29.42 7.92 14.29
N GLN A 578 29.58 6.60 14.08
CA GLN A 578 30.54 5.78 14.83
C GLN A 578 32.02 6.22 14.67
N TYR A 579 32.33 7.01 13.63
CA TYR A 579 33.67 7.55 13.39
C TYR A 579 33.86 8.97 13.93
N ALA A 580 32.83 9.56 14.55
CA ALA A 580 32.85 10.96 14.97
C ALA A 580 33.99 11.27 15.95
N ASP A 581 34.36 10.35 16.84
CA ASP A 581 35.43 10.54 17.82
C ASP A 581 36.85 10.34 17.25
N LYS A 582 36.96 10.02 15.96
CA LYS A 582 38.21 9.86 15.21
C LYS A 582 38.39 10.95 14.14
N LEU A 583 37.45 11.88 14.03
CA LEU A 583 37.44 12.92 13.02
C LEU A 583 37.39 14.28 13.73
N SER A 584 38.20 15.23 13.27
CA SER A 584 38.07 16.62 13.71
C SER A 584 36.66 17.13 13.38
N PRO A 585 36.13 18.15 14.09
CA PRO A 585 34.83 18.72 13.79
C PRO A 585 34.66 19.14 12.31
N THR A 586 35.73 19.67 11.72
CA THR A 586 35.78 20.04 10.30
C THR A 586 35.66 18.81 9.41
N ASP A 587 36.49 17.80 9.63
CA ASP A 587 36.50 16.60 8.78
C ASP A 587 35.21 15.78 8.94
N TYR A 588 34.65 15.72 10.14
CA TYR A 588 33.36 15.08 10.38
C TYR A 588 32.23 15.74 9.58
N LYS A 589 32.23 17.08 9.49
CA LYS A 589 31.27 17.83 8.66
C LYS A 589 31.44 17.51 7.18
N GLU A 590 32.67 17.39 6.69
CA GLU A 590 32.94 17.02 5.30
C GLU A 590 32.51 15.57 5.01
N VAL A 591 32.81 14.61 5.88
CA VAL A 591 32.34 13.22 5.71
C VAL A 591 30.80 13.13 5.77
N THR A 592 30.14 13.98 6.58
CA THR A 592 28.67 14.06 6.60
C THR A 592 28.09 14.50 5.26
N LYS A 593 28.75 15.42 4.55
CA LYS A 593 28.35 15.79 3.18
C LYS A 593 28.54 14.62 2.22
N VAL A 594 29.67 13.91 2.31
CA VAL A 594 29.92 12.71 1.50
C VAL A 594 28.82 11.66 1.72
N TYR A 595 28.41 11.42 2.96
CA TYR A 595 27.29 10.53 3.28
C TYR A 595 25.97 10.99 2.62
N ALA A 596 25.68 12.29 2.64
CA ALA A 596 24.48 12.85 2.00
C ALA A 596 24.53 12.72 0.47
N GLU A 597 25.70 12.91 -0.14
CA GLU A 597 25.93 12.77 -1.58
C GLU A 597 25.70 11.34 -2.06
N VAL A 598 26.31 10.33 -1.42
CA VAL A 598 26.19 8.92 -1.86
C VAL A 598 24.77 8.36 -1.64
N ASN A 599 23.99 8.95 -0.74
CA ASN A 599 22.61 8.55 -0.45
C ASN A 599 21.54 9.43 -1.12
N GLY A 600 21.93 10.47 -1.88
CA GLY A 600 20.99 11.33 -2.61
C GLY A 600 20.05 12.14 -1.72
N LEU A 601 20.52 12.59 -0.55
CA LEU A 601 19.73 13.43 0.36
C LEU A 601 19.57 14.86 -0.19
N LYS A 602 18.43 15.50 0.09
CA LYS A 602 17.85 16.67 -0.64
C LYS A 602 18.72 17.94 -0.79
N ASP A 603 19.89 18.02 -0.17
CA ASP A 603 20.81 19.17 -0.27
C ASP A 603 22.11 18.88 -1.05
N ALA A 604 22.31 17.66 -1.54
CA ALA A 604 23.46 17.32 -2.36
C ALA A 604 23.21 17.71 -3.82
N LYS A 605 23.74 18.86 -4.26
CA LYS A 605 23.93 19.09 -5.70
C LYS A 605 24.84 17.97 -6.21
N LYS A 606 24.30 17.10 -7.08
CA LYS A 606 25.12 16.24 -7.94
C LYS A 606 26.04 17.16 -8.74
N LYS A 607 27.29 17.33 -8.32
CA LYS A 607 28.33 17.81 -9.22
C LYS A 607 28.55 16.69 -10.24
N GLU A 608 28.40 17.01 -11.51
CA GLU A 608 28.98 16.18 -12.57
C GLU A 608 30.46 15.98 -12.23
N GLU A 609 30.98 14.76 -12.44
CA GLU A 609 32.38 14.44 -12.16
C GLU A 609 33.28 15.34 -13.02
N GLU A 610 33.73 16.46 -12.45
CA GLU A 610 34.72 17.32 -13.07
C GLU A 610 35.96 16.47 -13.36
N THR A 611 36.32 16.35 -14.63
CA THR A 611 37.56 15.74 -15.06
C THR A 611 38.67 16.78 -14.94
N PHE A 612 39.80 16.38 -14.38
CA PHE A 612 40.94 17.26 -14.12
C PHE A 612 42.08 16.89 -15.06
N LEU A 613 42.64 17.91 -15.72
CA LEU A 613 43.92 17.76 -16.39
C LEU A 613 45.03 17.61 -15.33
N VAL A 614 45.92 16.65 -15.54
CA VAL A 614 47.07 16.44 -14.65
C VAL A 614 48.05 17.59 -14.83
N ASN A 615 48.07 18.51 -13.85
CA ASN A 615 48.94 19.68 -13.82
C ASN A 615 49.43 19.99 -12.41
N ASP A 616 50.32 20.97 -12.31
CA ASP A 616 51.02 21.35 -11.07
C ASP A 616 50.08 21.71 -9.91
N SER A 617 48.95 22.35 -10.22
CA SER A 617 47.91 22.75 -9.26
C SER A 617 47.09 21.55 -8.78
N THR A 618 46.67 20.69 -9.70
CA THR A 618 45.92 19.45 -9.42
C THR A 618 46.68 18.59 -8.40
N ILE A 619 48.00 18.44 -8.59
CA ILE A 619 48.84 17.59 -7.73
C ILE A 619 49.15 18.25 -6.40
N SER A 620 49.44 19.55 -6.40
CA SER A 620 49.64 20.28 -5.14
C SER A 620 48.40 20.15 -4.25
N SER A 621 47.22 20.26 -4.85
CA SER A 621 45.93 20.13 -4.15
C SER A 621 45.69 18.71 -3.64
N ALA A 622 46.01 17.69 -4.43
CA ALA A 622 45.86 16.28 -4.03
C ALA A 622 46.90 15.81 -3.01
N LEU A 623 48.10 16.39 -3.02
CA LEU A 623 49.22 16.05 -2.14
C LEU A 623 49.14 16.77 -0.77
N LYS A 624 48.48 17.92 -0.72
CA LYS A 624 48.37 18.77 0.49
C LYS A 624 47.95 18.02 1.77
N PRO A 625 46.97 17.10 1.75
CA PRO A 625 46.57 16.35 2.95
C PRO A 625 47.66 15.40 3.47
N TYR A 626 48.62 15.02 2.62
CA TYR A 626 49.61 13.98 2.90
C TYR A 626 51.01 14.54 3.18
N LEU A 627 51.19 15.86 3.27
CA LEU A 627 52.49 16.50 3.51
C LEU A 627 53.21 15.93 4.74
N GLY A 628 52.48 15.75 5.85
CA GLY A 628 53.04 15.14 7.06
C GLY A 628 53.47 13.68 6.86
N MET A 629 52.72 12.91 6.06
CA MET A 629 53.05 11.51 5.76
C MET A 629 54.33 11.35 4.93
N ILE A 630 54.63 12.32 4.05
CA ILE A 630 55.85 12.32 3.23
C ILE A 630 57.04 13.02 3.93
N GLY A 631 56.87 13.44 5.18
CA GLY A 631 57.94 14.04 5.98
C GLY A 631 58.15 15.54 5.76
N ILE A 632 57.15 16.25 5.22
CA ILE A 632 57.14 17.70 5.04
C ILE A 632 56.42 18.34 6.24
N THR A 633 57.17 19.05 7.07
CA THR A 633 56.70 19.73 8.28
C THR A 633 56.90 21.25 8.23
N SER A 634 57.69 21.76 7.27
CA SER A 634 57.96 23.17 7.05
C SER A 634 57.96 23.52 5.56
N THR A 635 57.32 24.62 5.18
CA THR A 635 57.26 25.15 3.81
C THR A 635 58.36 26.18 3.52
N THR A 636 59.21 26.49 4.48
CA THR A 636 60.34 27.44 4.32
C THR A 636 61.70 26.75 4.39
N ASP A 637 61.75 25.49 4.80
CA ASP A 637 62.98 24.70 4.82
C ASP A 637 63.37 24.30 3.40
N LYS A 638 64.57 24.70 2.97
CA LYS A 638 65.05 24.48 1.61
C LYS A 638 65.14 22.99 1.25
N LYS A 639 65.58 22.12 2.17
CA LYS A 639 65.73 20.68 1.91
C LYS A 639 64.36 20.00 1.84
N GLN A 640 63.41 20.41 2.69
CA GLN A 640 62.04 19.92 2.61
C GLN A 640 61.32 20.40 1.34
N LEU A 641 61.58 21.63 0.89
CA LEU A 641 61.04 22.12 -0.39
C LEU A 641 61.61 21.34 -1.59
N GLU A 642 62.90 21.04 -1.58
CA GLU A 642 63.55 20.20 -2.61
C GLU A 642 62.95 18.78 -2.64
N HIS A 643 62.73 18.18 -1.46
CA HIS A 643 62.05 16.90 -1.32
C HIS A 643 60.59 16.95 -1.80
N TYR A 644 59.81 17.94 -1.35
CA TYR A 644 58.43 18.16 -1.79
C TYR A 644 58.30 18.27 -3.31
N ASN A 645 59.18 19.05 -3.94
CA ASN A 645 59.21 19.20 -5.40
C ASN A 645 59.55 17.88 -6.10
N ALA A 646 60.42 17.05 -5.51
CA ALA A 646 60.75 15.74 -6.06
C ALA A 646 59.57 14.75 -5.97
N VAL A 647 58.89 14.70 -4.83
CA VAL A 647 57.66 13.91 -4.64
C VAL A 647 56.58 14.33 -5.64
N LYS A 648 56.37 15.64 -5.76
CA LYS A 648 55.38 16.21 -6.67
C LYS A 648 55.68 15.89 -8.14
N THR A 649 56.95 15.97 -8.55
CA THR A 649 57.39 15.63 -9.92
C THR A 649 57.16 14.16 -10.24
N ASP A 650 57.40 13.29 -9.27
CA ASP A 650 57.20 11.85 -9.43
C ASP A 650 55.71 11.47 -9.46
N LEU A 651 54.89 12.09 -8.63
CA LEU A 651 53.44 11.94 -8.66
C LEU A 651 52.83 12.49 -9.95
N MET A 652 53.38 13.59 -10.49
CA MET A 652 53.01 14.14 -11.80
C MET A 652 53.14 13.13 -12.91
N GLN A 653 54.31 12.50 -13.00
CA GLN A 653 54.53 11.48 -14.00
C GLN A 653 53.63 10.25 -13.77
N THR A 654 53.41 9.86 -12.52
CA THR A 654 52.53 8.73 -12.21
C THR A 654 51.07 9.00 -12.59
N LEU A 655 50.59 10.22 -12.37
CA LEU A 655 49.24 10.65 -12.75
C LEU A 655 49.10 10.81 -14.26
N LEU A 656 50.11 11.34 -14.97
CA LEU A 656 50.12 11.41 -16.43
C LEU A 656 50.07 10.01 -17.06
N GLU A 657 50.80 9.03 -16.50
CA GLU A 657 50.72 7.62 -16.92
C GLU A 657 49.33 7.02 -16.67
N ALA A 658 48.68 7.38 -15.56
CA ALA A 658 47.31 6.93 -15.26
C ALA A 658 46.27 7.61 -16.17
N GLU A 659 46.42 8.91 -16.44
CA GLU A 659 45.59 9.69 -17.35
C GLU A 659 45.67 9.13 -18.78
N ALA A 660 46.87 8.82 -19.26
CA ALA A 660 47.08 8.18 -20.56
C ALA A 660 46.42 6.80 -20.66
N LYS A 661 46.45 6.00 -19.57
CA LYS A 661 45.76 4.69 -19.52
C LYS A 661 44.23 4.81 -19.42
N ASN A 662 43.73 5.92 -18.89
CA ASN A 662 42.30 6.16 -18.64
C ASN A 662 41.62 6.99 -19.76
N GLY A 663 42.24 7.10 -20.94
CA GLY A 663 41.63 7.78 -22.10
C GLY A 663 41.83 9.30 -22.12
N GLY A 664 42.83 9.82 -21.41
CA GLY A 664 43.28 11.21 -21.51
C GLY A 664 42.80 12.15 -20.41
N HIS A 665 41.96 11.68 -19.48
CA HIS A 665 41.46 12.47 -18.35
C HIS A 665 41.32 11.62 -17.07
N LEU A 666 41.41 12.25 -15.90
CA LEU A 666 41.14 11.61 -14.61
C LEU A 666 40.07 12.38 -13.82
N THR A 667 39.19 11.67 -13.10
CA THR A 667 38.32 12.29 -12.10
C THR A 667 39.12 12.61 -10.84
N TRP A 668 38.64 13.54 -10.01
CA TRP A 668 39.31 13.88 -8.74
C TRP A 668 39.51 12.67 -7.83
N ASP A 669 38.54 11.74 -7.82
CA ASP A 669 38.64 10.50 -7.07
C ASP A 669 39.75 9.58 -7.59
N GLN A 670 39.93 9.52 -8.92
CA GLN A 670 41.05 8.79 -9.53
C GLN A 670 42.39 9.45 -9.20
N VAL A 671 42.47 10.79 -9.27
CA VAL A 671 43.66 11.55 -8.89
C VAL A 671 44.04 11.27 -7.43
N ASN A 672 43.10 11.40 -6.50
CA ASN A 672 43.33 11.13 -5.07
C ASN A 672 43.75 9.69 -4.81
N ARG A 673 43.13 8.72 -5.49
CA ARG A 673 43.49 7.30 -5.37
C ARG A 673 44.92 7.03 -5.84
N VAL A 674 45.33 7.61 -6.96
CA VAL A 674 46.70 7.44 -7.48
C VAL A 674 47.72 8.11 -6.57
N VAL A 675 47.46 9.33 -6.09
CA VAL A 675 48.35 10.02 -5.14
C VAL A 675 48.50 9.19 -3.87
N LEU A 676 47.39 8.80 -3.24
CA LEU A 676 47.40 8.01 -2.00
C LEU A 676 48.11 6.68 -2.15
N LYS A 677 47.84 5.93 -3.23
CA LYS A 677 48.51 4.64 -3.50
C LYS A 677 50.03 4.80 -3.56
N ASN A 678 50.54 5.94 -4.02
CA ASN A 678 51.97 6.19 -4.14
C ASN A 678 52.58 6.75 -2.86
N VAL A 679 51.88 7.61 -2.10
CA VAL A 679 52.40 8.06 -0.78
C VAL A 679 52.40 6.95 0.27
N ASN A 680 51.56 5.91 0.12
CA ASN A 680 51.43 4.80 1.07
C ASN A 680 52.00 3.44 0.58
N ARG A 681 52.71 3.39 -0.56
CA ARG A 681 53.24 2.12 -1.09
C ARG A 681 54.56 1.73 -0.42
N GLN A 682 54.60 0.54 0.17
CA GLN A 682 55.85 -0.21 0.33
C GLN A 682 55.95 -1.20 -0.84
N VAL A 683 57.04 -1.18 -1.60
CA VAL A 683 57.26 -2.13 -2.70
C VAL A 683 58.55 -2.90 -2.41
N GLN A 684 58.45 -4.23 -2.30
CA GLN A 684 59.60 -5.12 -2.20
C GLN A 684 60.14 -5.43 -3.59
N ILE A 685 61.45 -5.30 -3.79
CA ILE A 685 62.14 -5.79 -4.98
C ILE A 685 63.29 -6.67 -4.53
N THR A 686 63.30 -7.91 -5.02
CA THR A 686 64.42 -8.84 -4.84
C THR A 686 65.34 -8.73 -6.04
N THR A 687 66.59 -8.31 -5.84
CA THR A 687 67.62 -8.41 -6.89
C THR A 687 68.48 -9.64 -6.66
N SER A 688 68.33 -10.65 -7.51
CA SER A 688 69.22 -11.81 -7.53
C SER A 688 70.49 -11.52 -8.34
N ARG A 689 71.64 -11.89 -7.79
CA ARG A 689 72.88 -12.12 -8.56
C ARG A 689 73.30 -13.58 -8.33
N PRO A 690 73.82 -14.29 -9.34
CA PRO A 690 74.31 -15.63 -9.13
C PRO A 690 75.57 -15.55 -8.24
N PHE A 691 75.55 -16.27 -7.12
CA PHE A 691 76.68 -16.62 -6.23
C PHE A 691 76.95 -15.86 -4.90
N PHE A 692 76.09 -14.94 -4.39
CA PHE A 692 76.22 -14.43 -2.99
C PHE A 692 74.86 -14.06 -2.33
N ASP A 693 74.82 -13.99 -0.99
CA ASP A 693 73.67 -13.78 -0.08
C ASP A 693 72.66 -12.70 -0.48
N ASP A 694 71.37 -12.98 -0.20
CA ASP A 694 70.24 -12.08 -0.40
C ASP A 694 70.36 -10.80 0.45
N LYS A 695 70.60 -9.66 -0.19
CA LYS A 695 70.41 -8.35 0.46
C LYS A 695 68.99 -7.85 0.23
N VAL A 696 68.23 -7.77 1.32
CA VAL A 696 66.95 -7.05 1.38
C VAL A 696 67.25 -5.56 1.55
N GLU A 697 66.94 -4.74 0.55
CA GLU A 697 66.99 -3.27 0.63
C GLU A 697 65.55 -2.68 0.63
N LEU A 698 65.22 -1.78 1.57
CA LEU A 698 63.99 -0.95 1.60
C LEU A 698 64.35 0.47 1.06
N ASN A 699 63.52 1.33 0.44
CA ASN A 699 62.22 1.31 -0.24
C ASN A 699 62.00 2.71 -0.91
N ARG A 700 61.11 2.83 -1.92
CA ARG A 700 60.47 4.12 -2.32
C ARG A 700 59.43 4.52 -1.26
N VAL A 701 59.87 5.07 -0.14
CA VAL A 701 59.02 5.77 0.81
C VAL A 701 59.45 7.23 0.82
N TYR A 702 58.56 8.13 0.40
CA TYR A 702 58.87 9.56 0.39
C TYR A 702 59.33 10.05 1.78
N ASN A 703 58.83 9.46 2.87
CA ASN A 703 59.29 9.78 4.22
C ASN A 703 60.63 9.14 4.65
N GLN A 704 61.23 8.25 3.85
CA GLN A 704 62.50 7.60 4.19
C GLN A 704 63.66 8.16 3.37
N VAL A 705 63.43 8.47 2.10
CA VAL A 705 64.46 9.01 1.21
C VAL A 705 64.17 10.49 0.95
N LYS A 706 64.71 11.38 1.80
CA LYS A 706 64.45 12.84 1.74
C LYS A 706 65.63 13.63 1.18
N SER A 707 66.79 12.99 1.10
CA SER A 707 68.06 13.57 0.67
C SER A 707 68.88 12.55 -0.11
N LYS A 708 69.93 13.01 -0.81
CA LYS A 708 70.91 12.12 -1.46
C LYS A 708 71.56 11.17 -0.46
N GLY A 709 71.72 11.59 0.80
CA GLY A 709 72.32 10.80 1.88
C GLY A 709 71.52 9.55 2.24
N ASP A 710 70.20 9.57 2.04
CA ASP A 710 69.29 8.49 2.41
C ASP A 710 69.24 7.36 1.36
N ILE A 711 69.91 7.53 0.21
CA ILE A 711 69.97 6.56 -0.88
C ILE A 711 71.18 5.62 -0.68
N THR A 712 70.96 4.30 -0.77
CA THR A 712 72.02 3.29 -0.64
C THR A 712 73.15 3.50 -1.65
N ASP A 713 74.40 3.19 -1.27
CA ASP A 713 75.58 3.40 -2.15
C ASP A 713 75.47 2.64 -3.48
N SER A 714 74.85 1.45 -3.43
CA SER A 714 74.53 0.63 -4.61
C SER A 714 73.63 1.39 -5.59
N MET A 715 72.54 1.98 -5.10
CA MET A 715 71.62 2.73 -5.94
C MET A 715 72.19 4.07 -6.39
N ARG A 716 72.95 4.74 -5.50
CA ARG A 716 73.69 5.97 -5.80
C ARG A 716 74.64 5.75 -6.97
N THR A 717 75.39 4.65 -6.97
CA THR A 717 76.27 4.27 -8.08
C THR A 717 75.51 4.07 -9.40
N LYS A 718 74.31 3.46 -9.35
CA LYS A 718 73.46 3.30 -10.54
C LYS A 718 72.98 4.66 -11.08
N ILE A 719 72.54 5.55 -10.19
CA ILE A 719 72.11 6.91 -10.54
C ILE A 719 73.29 7.71 -11.13
N ASP A 720 74.48 7.65 -10.51
CA ASP A 720 75.70 8.28 -11.03
C ASP A 720 76.02 7.80 -12.45
N ASN A 721 75.88 6.50 -12.73
CA ASN A 721 76.10 5.95 -14.06
C ASN A 721 75.07 6.43 -15.08
N ILE A 722 73.81 6.67 -14.68
CA ILE A 722 72.79 7.29 -15.54
C ILE A 722 73.19 8.73 -15.88
N PHE A 723 73.60 9.52 -14.89
CA PHE A 723 74.04 10.89 -15.13
C PHE A 723 75.29 10.95 -16.01
N LYS A 724 76.27 10.06 -15.79
CA LYS A 724 77.45 9.94 -16.65
C LYS A 724 77.07 9.59 -18.10
N LYS A 725 76.13 8.65 -18.31
CA LYS A 725 75.60 8.32 -19.65
C LYS A 725 74.89 9.50 -20.33
N GLN A 726 74.34 10.43 -19.54
CA GLN A 726 73.75 11.68 -20.03
C GLN A 726 74.78 12.80 -20.23
N GLY A 727 76.09 12.51 -20.10
CA GLY A 727 77.16 13.50 -20.22
C GLY A 727 77.29 14.44 -19.01
N ARG A 728 76.65 14.12 -17.88
CA ARG A 728 76.63 14.95 -16.67
C ARG A 728 77.65 14.44 -15.64
N ASN A 729 78.38 15.36 -15.01
CA ASN A 729 79.25 15.03 -13.88
C ASN A 729 78.40 14.86 -12.60
N PRO A 730 78.36 13.67 -11.96
CA PRO A 730 77.51 13.44 -10.80
C PRO A 730 77.85 14.27 -9.55
N SER A 731 79.07 14.83 -9.48
CA SER A 731 79.48 15.77 -8.42
C SER A 731 78.79 17.12 -8.53
N ASN A 732 78.24 17.47 -9.71
CA ASN A 732 77.56 18.75 -9.99
C ASN A 732 76.03 18.60 -10.02
N VAL A 733 75.50 17.43 -9.66
CA VAL A 733 74.06 17.14 -9.62
C VAL A 733 73.52 17.49 -8.23
N THR A 734 72.42 18.25 -8.20
CA THR A 734 71.78 18.68 -6.94
C THR A 734 71.09 17.52 -6.22
N ASP A 735 70.88 17.64 -4.90
CA ASP A 735 70.15 16.64 -4.12
C ASP A 735 68.73 16.41 -4.67
N ALA A 736 68.04 17.48 -5.10
CA ALA A 736 66.73 17.39 -5.73
C ALA A 736 66.75 16.55 -7.03
N GLU A 737 67.75 16.76 -7.90
CA GLU A 737 67.90 15.95 -9.12
C GLU A 737 68.24 14.50 -8.82
N TYR A 738 68.99 14.26 -7.74
CA TYR A 738 69.37 12.94 -7.28
C TYR A 738 68.18 12.15 -6.73
N ILE A 739 67.35 12.80 -5.92
CA ILE A 739 66.10 12.24 -5.37
C ILE A 739 65.09 12.00 -6.50
N ASN A 740 64.99 12.93 -7.46
CA ASN A 740 64.13 12.77 -8.64
C ASN A 740 64.54 11.57 -9.50
N ALA A 741 65.85 11.40 -9.74
CA ALA A 741 66.35 10.23 -10.46
C ALA A 741 66.07 8.93 -9.69
N TYR A 742 66.24 8.94 -8.36
CA TYR A 742 65.91 7.81 -7.50
C TYR A 742 64.42 7.44 -7.60
N TYR A 743 63.50 8.39 -7.41
CA TYR A 743 62.06 8.10 -7.52
C TYR A 743 61.64 7.67 -8.91
N SER A 744 62.21 8.27 -9.96
CA SER A 744 61.97 7.86 -11.35
C SER A 744 62.46 6.43 -11.62
N MET A 745 63.63 6.03 -11.09
CA MET A 745 64.11 4.66 -11.17
C MET A 745 63.20 3.69 -10.40
N MET A 746 62.76 4.07 -9.21
CA MET A 746 61.83 3.29 -8.41
C MET A 746 60.41 3.27 -8.99
N ARG A 747 60.09 4.16 -9.94
CA ARG A 747 58.88 4.12 -10.76
C ARG A 747 59.02 3.19 -11.97
N ARG A 748 60.24 3.07 -12.52
CA ARG A 748 60.57 2.31 -13.75
C ARG A 748 61.18 0.91 -13.51
N GLY A 749 61.48 0.52 -12.26
CA GLY A 749 61.72 -0.87 -11.85
C GLY A 749 60.42 -1.69 -11.91
N PHE A 750 60.46 -3.02 -12.03
CA PHE A 750 60.27 -3.89 -10.86
C PHE A 750 59.17 -3.41 -9.89
#